data_AF-A0A4U5PDF4-F1
#
_entry.id   AF-A0A4U5PDF4-F1
#
_cell.length_a   1.000
_cell.length_b   1.000
_cell.length_c   1.000
_cell.angle_alpha   90.00
_cell.angle_beta   90.00
_cell.angle_gamma   90.00
#
_symmetry.space_group_name_H-M   'P 1'
#
loop_
_entity.id
_entity.type
_entity.pdbx_description
1 polymer ?
#
loop_
_entity_poly.entity_id
_entity_poly.type
_entity_poly.pdbx_seq_one_letter_code
_entity_poly.pdbx_strand_id
1 'polypeptide(L)'
;MCPRSTSHPLTSVFSVYIHVCRGPKTTRKARVRQFRARRHRRQVTASSSTSTSTRNSKILPTIFFLLLSVVVIAARSHPMLELGEQDTRFTFKSGLTTISLHNVIVLIFHSRVGKRRANLSLRGRYHFISDARYNVGTPIGGERCGFLIEPKKKRKGTILSPTYPGTYPSNFHCTYLLKGNPGDRIRVYFRDFDIYFGGEHCPYDSMTVYDGPTNRSPIIRKVCGLQQKMEIFSFGSNMLIEFNSTNPAKSDPRGYVIEFEFSDDFVNVLELLDGQKGVSHLRGSECDVRVESNRETTHFIQSPSYPNMYTTNTTCTYILDGLQGDQNLEKVLLTFETFAVLSDPPSGVVLTSSDYDEFECTEAFVGIATSETSMKAVMANNEESTYDATLCERFARNADQMGPYSSHGPRMVVVFGSGDRLVDDGKKPIGFRARIDFKTDFGIPGEAVGDSNKCQFRFRDERGFFNSPRYPANYPLDTNCTYFIQARPGRQILLYFEQFALYRDDGGSADDCKDWLEVFDVFTNKDGSETLKLHAKHCAGTFPGPTVSTFGSHEMRVVFSSDSSGTANGFKAFYEVRKAFKEDIPSKDGLEPRHCGHRIVANADHVTGSIMSPGYAIKYNRDTICDWEVVARANHQILIRFNALEIEGEMTDTHVSCQNAVVRVDADLENTDRTDVLEICGTDLSRVHPIISKNNSIRISFFTSPDKVNGLKGFNITWTEVRKVAHDPECSSETHYLCTYTKLCIDAKLRCNGEINCGHHDDTDEAHCNITESATDMLTTLVAATFSGFIFLFIFGFFCVLFKKKLERKKKHQRRRNAACAGPSGHHHPQQTRHRQRNPYRSPKPVAKGRIVVNASPADNENFDNGRLPSPAVSRFVHHDVTGILPQPPATTVTPIIRSRDKL
;
A
#
# COMPACT_ATOMS: atom_id res chain seq x y z
N MET A 1 11.93 -7.16 -67.51
CA MET A 1 13.01 -6.26 -67.98
C MET A 1 14.29 -6.63 -67.23
N CYS A 2 15.47 -6.32 -67.78
CA CYS A 2 16.80 -6.82 -67.35
C CYS A 2 17.85 -5.69 -67.41
N PRO A 3 19.11 -5.91 -66.94
CA PRO A 3 19.67 -7.05 -66.20
C PRO A 3 19.97 -6.61 -64.73
N ARG A 4 21.10 -6.73 -64.01
CA ARG A 4 22.46 -7.32 -64.16
C ARG A 4 23.15 -7.36 -62.76
N SER A 5 24.23 -8.12 -62.51
CA SER A 5 24.34 -9.59 -62.38
C SER A 5 25.57 -9.93 -61.50
N THR A 6 25.66 -11.15 -60.94
CA THR A 6 26.91 -11.87 -60.48
C THR A 6 27.74 -11.23 -59.33
N SER A 7 28.49 -11.94 -58.47
CA SER A 7 28.63 -13.37 -58.09
C SER A 7 29.48 -13.53 -56.80
N HIS A 8 29.55 -14.73 -56.21
CA HIS A 8 30.58 -15.16 -55.21
C HIS A 8 32.00 -15.28 -55.87
N PRO A 9 33.14 -15.67 -55.18
CA PRO A 9 33.32 -16.20 -53.81
C PRO A 9 34.59 -15.75 -53.01
N LEU A 10 34.78 -16.37 -51.83
CA LEU A 10 36.04 -16.79 -51.14
C LEU A 10 37.42 -16.25 -51.59
N THR A 11 38.23 -15.73 -50.66
CA THR A 11 39.51 -16.33 -50.12
C THR A 11 40.23 -15.37 -49.14
N SER A 12 41.45 -15.70 -48.67
CA SER A 12 42.14 -15.17 -47.47
C SER A 12 43.60 -14.70 -47.72
N VAL A 13 44.30 -14.27 -46.64
CA VAL A 13 45.75 -13.92 -46.55
C VAL A 13 46.09 -12.55 -47.21
N PHE A 14 46.64 -11.54 -46.51
CA PHE A 14 48.02 -11.45 -45.99
C PHE A 14 48.25 -10.41 -44.88
N SER A 15 49.42 -10.46 -44.24
CA SER A 15 49.90 -9.55 -43.17
C SER A 15 50.93 -8.52 -43.66
N VAL A 16 51.11 -7.41 -42.93
CA VAL A 16 52.37 -6.67 -42.56
C VAL A 16 51.95 -5.37 -41.81
N TYR A 17 52.44 -4.89 -40.66
CA TYR A 17 53.73 -4.78 -39.91
C TYR A 17 54.53 -3.46 -40.11
N ILE A 18 55.31 -3.06 -39.06
CA ILE A 18 56.27 -1.93 -38.90
C ILE A 18 55.66 -0.67 -38.21
N HIS A 19 56.04 -0.19 -37.00
CA HIS A 19 57.32 0.35 -36.41
C HIS A 19 57.64 1.83 -36.83
N VAL A 20 58.28 2.78 -36.09
CA VAL A 20 59.36 2.79 -35.04
C VAL A 20 59.20 3.96 -34.01
N CYS A 21 59.98 3.92 -32.90
CA CYS A 21 60.22 4.84 -31.74
C CYS A 21 60.60 6.35 -32.04
N ARG A 22 60.87 7.28 -31.07
CA ARG A 22 61.95 7.35 -30.01
C ARG A 22 61.81 8.55 -29.01
N GLY A 23 62.66 8.64 -27.95
CA GLY A 23 62.72 9.70 -26.89
C GLY A 23 63.56 10.98 -27.22
N PRO A 24 64.17 11.79 -26.29
CA PRO A 24 64.77 11.41 -24.97
C PRO A 24 64.97 12.48 -23.79
N LYS A 25 65.33 11.98 -22.58
CA LYS A 25 66.35 12.45 -21.55
C LYS A 25 66.43 13.84 -20.80
N THR A 26 66.22 13.76 -19.46
CA THR A 26 67.11 14.17 -18.29
C THR A 26 67.44 15.61 -17.81
N THR A 27 67.46 15.79 -16.47
CA THR A 27 68.36 16.62 -15.59
C THR A 27 67.99 16.43 -14.08
N ARG A 28 68.73 16.75 -12.98
CA ARG A 28 70.16 17.13 -12.71
C ARG A 28 70.77 16.48 -11.42
N LYS A 29 71.15 17.20 -10.33
CA LYS A 29 71.96 16.74 -9.12
C LYS A 29 71.64 17.57 -7.82
N ALA A 30 72.17 17.43 -6.57
CA ALA A 30 73.46 16.92 -6.04
C ALA A 30 73.52 16.28 -4.59
N ARG A 31 73.96 16.98 -3.50
CA ARG A 31 74.53 16.41 -2.21
C ARG A 31 74.62 17.39 -1.00
N VAL A 32 74.67 16.86 0.25
CA VAL A 32 75.56 17.14 1.45
C VAL A 32 74.86 16.69 2.78
N ARG A 33 75.34 15.73 3.61
CA ARG A 33 76.31 15.76 4.76
C ARG A 33 75.87 16.60 6.00
N GLN A 34 76.04 16.25 7.30
CA GLN A 34 76.50 15.03 8.04
C GLN A 34 76.22 15.14 9.60
N PHE A 35 76.51 14.07 10.39
CA PHE A 35 76.87 14.01 11.85
C PHE A 35 75.90 13.55 12.99
N ARG A 36 76.54 13.02 14.06
CA ARG A 36 76.15 12.20 15.23
C ARG A 36 75.09 12.75 16.23
N ALA A 37 74.37 11.82 16.88
CA ALA A 37 73.80 11.92 18.26
C ALA A 37 74.17 10.66 19.11
N ARG A 38 73.85 10.60 20.43
CA ARG A 38 74.61 9.73 21.39
C ARG A 38 73.91 9.25 22.70
N ARG A 39 73.25 8.07 22.68
CA ARG A 39 73.04 7.10 23.82
C ARG A 39 72.17 7.51 25.06
N HIS A 40 71.74 6.50 25.82
CA HIS A 40 70.99 6.49 27.12
C HIS A 40 69.52 6.97 27.09
N ARG A 41 68.50 6.33 27.70
CA ARG A 41 68.34 5.31 28.79
C ARG A 41 68.44 5.83 30.24
N ARG A 42 67.29 5.95 30.92
CA ARG A 42 67.10 5.79 32.38
C ARG A 42 65.69 5.25 32.72
N GLN A 43 65.45 4.96 34.00
CA GLN A 43 64.43 4.03 34.53
C GLN A 43 64.11 4.40 36.00
N VAL A 44 63.17 3.68 36.66
CA VAL A 44 62.73 3.78 38.09
C VAL A 44 61.98 5.11 38.41
N THR A 45 61.02 5.26 39.34
CA THR A 45 60.40 4.51 40.48
C THR A 45 58.85 4.66 40.46
N ALA A 46 58.00 4.15 41.40
CA ALA A 46 57.87 2.89 42.17
C ALA A 46 56.56 2.94 43.03
N SER A 47 56.20 1.87 43.76
CA SER A 47 55.18 1.78 44.86
C SER A 47 53.69 2.08 44.52
N SER A 48 52.66 1.67 45.29
CA SER A 48 52.40 0.52 46.21
C SER A 48 50.92 0.56 46.69
N SER A 49 50.38 -0.55 47.26
CA SER A 49 49.28 -0.61 48.28
C SER A 49 47.87 -0.01 47.95
N THR A 50 46.69 -0.36 48.52
CA THR A 50 46.06 -1.46 49.32
C THR A 50 44.53 -1.13 49.37
N SER A 51 43.54 -2.00 49.60
CA SER A 51 43.41 -3.47 49.75
C SER A 51 41.98 -3.87 49.23
N THR A 52 40.97 -4.53 49.82
CA THR A 52 40.60 -5.35 51.03
C THR A 52 39.16 -5.92 50.72
N SER A 53 38.53 -6.95 51.31
CA SER A 53 38.85 -8.02 52.28
C SER A 53 37.75 -9.11 52.28
N THR A 54 37.99 -10.29 52.90
CA THR A 54 37.00 -11.27 53.47
C THR A 54 35.91 -11.93 52.56
N ARG A 55 35.49 -13.22 52.73
CA ARG A 55 35.92 -14.32 53.64
C ARG A 55 35.54 -15.73 53.09
N ASN A 56 36.07 -16.79 53.72
CA ASN A 56 36.04 -18.20 53.29
C ASN A 56 34.79 -19.02 53.69
N SER A 57 34.42 -20.02 52.87
CA SER A 57 34.18 -21.45 53.21
C SER A 57 33.71 -22.19 51.94
N LYS A 58 34.16 -23.36 51.45
CA LYS A 58 34.76 -24.62 51.96
C LYS A 58 33.84 -25.52 52.81
N ILE A 59 33.40 -26.65 52.23
CA ILE A 59 33.64 -28.05 52.66
C ILE A 59 33.10 -29.05 51.58
N LEU A 60 33.57 -30.31 51.59
CA LEU A 60 33.24 -31.40 50.65
C LEU A 60 32.72 -32.64 51.44
N PRO A 61 31.97 -33.59 50.83
CA PRO A 61 32.61 -34.81 50.27
C PRO A 61 32.00 -35.28 48.92
N THR A 62 32.55 -36.12 48.02
CA THR A 62 33.26 -37.45 48.03
C THR A 62 32.37 -38.65 48.47
N ILE A 63 32.33 -39.85 47.82
CA ILE A 63 33.18 -40.59 46.83
C ILE A 63 32.31 -41.51 45.89
N PHE A 64 32.92 -42.10 44.84
CA PHE A 64 32.55 -43.22 43.91
C PHE A 64 32.03 -42.81 42.50
N PHE A 65 32.80 -42.97 41.40
CA PHE A 65 33.17 -44.18 40.60
C PHE A 65 32.02 -44.68 39.68
N LEU A 66 32.17 -45.01 38.37
CA LEU A 66 33.32 -45.33 37.48
C LEU A 66 33.01 -44.97 35.99
N LEU A 67 34.05 -44.61 35.20
CA LEU A 67 34.16 -44.75 33.71
C LEU A 67 33.14 -43.94 32.83
N LEU A 68 33.35 -43.63 31.53
CA LEU A 68 34.48 -43.76 30.59
C LEU A 68 34.35 -42.70 29.47
N SER A 69 35.43 -41.98 29.08
CA SER A 69 35.77 -41.55 27.70
C SER A 69 36.85 -40.45 27.69
N VAL A 70 37.54 -40.28 26.55
CA VAL A 70 38.71 -39.38 26.42
C VAL A 70 38.49 -38.35 25.31
N VAL A 71 38.66 -37.06 25.63
CA VAL A 71 38.81 -35.96 24.67
C VAL A 71 40.05 -35.15 25.04
N VAL A 72 40.99 -35.00 24.10
CA VAL A 72 42.25 -34.25 24.32
C VAL A 72 42.12 -32.86 23.70
N ILE A 73 42.31 -31.83 24.54
CA ILE A 73 42.27 -30.42 24.12
C ILE A 73 43.62 -30.02 23.50
N ALA A 74 43.59 -29.47 22.28
CA ALA A 74 44.75 -28.86 21.65
C ALA A 74 44.87 -27.36 22.03
N ALA A 75 46.01 -26.96 22.60
CA ALA A 75 46.23 -25.58 23.03
C ALA A 75 46.61 -24.64 21.87
N ARG A 76 46.11 -23.40 21.91
CA ARG A 76 46.55 -22.30 21.03
C ARG A 76 47.88 -21.73 21.52
N SER A 77 48.83 -21.48 20.60
CA SER A 77 49.94 -20.55 20.84
C SER A 77 50.40 -19.82 19.56
N HIS A 78 50.72 -18.55 19.76
CA HIS A 78 51.26 -17.55 18.83
C HIS A 78 52.07 -16.56 19.70
N PRO A 79 52.93 -15.67 19.15
CA PRO A 79 53.44 -15.56 17.78
C PRO A 79 54.98 -15.48 17.72
N MET A 80 55.57 -15.36 16.51
CA MET A 80 56.47 -14.23 16.20
C MET A 80 56.70 -14.10 14.69
N LEU A 81 56.98 -12.88 14.23
CA LEU A 81 57.57 -12.62 12.92
C LEU A 81 59.09 -12.52 13.06
N GLU A 82 59.80 -13.03 12.06
CA GLU A 82 61.11 -12.49 11.69
C GLU A 82 61.15 -12.37 10.15
N LEU A 83 61.62 -11.23 9.63
CA LEU A 83 61.63 -10.92 8.21
C LEU A 83 63.05 -11.12 7.67
N GLY A 84 63.29 -12.26 7.00
CA GLY A 84 64.59 -12.62 6.41
C GLY A 84 64.46 -13.28 5.05
N GLU A 85 64.88 -12.54 4.01
CA GLU A 85 65.08 -12.94 2.60
C GLU A 85 63.92 -13.58 1.80
N GLN A 86 64.01 -13.42 0.47
CA GLN A 86 63.03 -13.90 -0.50
C GLN A 86 63.30 -15.37 -0.87
N ASP A 87 62.74 -16.31 -0.10
CA ASP A 87 62.81 -17.74 -0.42
C ASP A 87 61.43 -18.25 -0.88
N THR A 88 61.36 -18.89 -2.06
CA THR A 88 60.10 -19.33 -2.67
C THR A 88 59.51 -20.52 -1.91
N ARG A 89 58.54 -20.26 -1.03
CA ARG A 89 57.81 -21.31 -0.30
C ARG A 89 57.02 -22.19 -1.26
N PHE A 90 57.49 -23.42 -1.48
CA PHE A 90 56.63 -24.51 -1.95
C PHE A 90 55.69 -24.94 -0.81
N THR A 91 54.48 -24.39 -0.75
CA THR A 91 53.44 -24.86 0.15
C THR A 91 52.60 -25.96 -0.52
N PHE A 92 53.03 -27.21 -0.38
CA PHE A 92 52.04 -28.28 -0.26
C PHE A 92 51.27 -28.02 1.04
N LYS A 93 49.97 -27.71 0.96
CA LYS A 93 49.09 -27.70 2.13
C LYS A 93 49.11 -29.12 2.73
N SER A 94 49.52 -29.24 3.99
CA SER A 94 49.56 -30.52 4.70
C SER A 94 48.14 -31.08 4.85
N GLY A 95 47.82 -32.15 4.13
CA GLY A 95 46.55 -32.88 4.26
C GLY A 95 45.77 -33.11 2.97
N LEU A 96 46.06 -32.41 1.86
CA LEU A 96 45.35 -32.68 0.60
C LEU A 96 45.71 -34.05 0.03
N THR A 97 44.67 -34.83 -0.30
CA THR A 97 44.76 -36.09 -1.04
C THR A 97 44.35 -35.84 -2.48
N THR A 98 45.31 -35.91 -3.41
CA THR A 98 45.03 -35.84 -4.85
C THR A 98 44.80 -37.24 -5.39
N ILE A 99 43.65 -37.47 -6.04
CA ILE A 99 43.32 -38.71 -6.76
C ILE A 99 43.42 -38.41 -8.26
N SER A 100 43.86 -39.37 -9.08
CA SER A 100 43.91 -39.21 -10.54
C SER A 100 42.61 -39.67 -11.19
N LEU A 101 42.25 -39.03 -12.31
CA LEU A 101 41.23 -39.52 -13.25
C LEU A 101 41.71 -40.70 -14.10
N HIS A 102 43.01 -40.98 -14.11
CA HIS A 102 43.63 -41.99 -14.97
C HIS A 102 44.50 -42.94 -14.15
N ASN A 103 44.87 -44.08 -14.73
CA ASN A 103 45.81 -45.05 -14.16
C ASN A 103 47.28 -44.54 -14.05
N VAL A 104 47.53 -43.26 -14.29
CA VAL A 104 48.85 -42.61 -14.25
C VAL A 104 48.76 -41.30 -13.46
N ILE A 105 49.83 -40.98 -12.72
CA ILE A 105 50.13 -39.64 -12.18
C ILE A 105 51.52 -39.26 -12.64
N VAL A 106 51.70 -38.03 -13.13
CA VAL A 106 53.01 -37.48 -13.49
C VAL A 106 53.43 -36.45 -12.43
N LEU A 107 54.46 -36.78 -11.65
CA LEU A 107 55.01 -35.87 -10.63
C LEU A 107 56.27 -35.18 -11.17
N ILE A 108 56.15 -33.89 -11.52
CA ILE A 108 57.27 -33.09 -12.03
C ILE A 108 57.86 -32.25 -10.90
N PHE A 109 59.10 -32.54 -10.50
CA PHE A 109 59.81 -31.79 -9.47
C PHE A 109 60.75 -30.74 -10.09
N HIS A 110 60.44 -29.46 -9.88
CA HIS A 110 61.27 -28.33 -10.34
C HIS A 110 62.02 -27.68 -9.16
N SER A 111 63.35 -27.82 -9.12
CA SER A 111 64.22 -27.05 -8.23
C SER A 111 64.86 -25.87 -8.97
N ARG A 112 65.07 -24.75 -8.27
CA ARG A 112 65.73 -23.54 -8.80
C ARG A 112 67.02 -23.14 -8.06
N VAL A 113 67.54 -23.99 -7.17
CA VAL A 113 68.65 -23.64 -6.27
C VAL A 113 69.90 -24.48 -6.55
N GLY A 114 70.97 -23.83 -7.01
CA GLY A 114 72.26 -24.47 -7.35
C GLY A 114 73.16 -24.83 -6.16
N LYS A 115 72.74 -24.59 -4.92
CA LYS A 115 73.43 -25.03 -3.70
C LYS A 115 72.65 -26.17 -3.03
N ARG A 116 73.33 -27.28 -2.73
CA ARG A 116 72.75 -28.42 -1.99
C ARG A 116 72.38 -27.99 -0.56
N ARG A 117 71.13 -27.60 -0.32
CA ARG A 117 70.53 -27.66 1.01
C ARG A 117 70.29 -29.13 1.34
N ALA A 118 71.07 -29.69 2.27
CA ALA A 118 70.72 -30.95 2.90
C ALA A 118 69.36 -30.81 3.60
N ASN A 119 68.63 -31.91 3.75
CA ASN A 119 67.34 -32.04 4.45
C ASN A 119 66.08 -31.52 3.71
N LEU A 120 66.13 -31.23 2.40
CA LEU A 120 64.92 -31.08 1.58
C LEU A 120 64.49 -32.44 0.99
N SER A 121 63.69 -33.22 1.73
CA SER A 121 63.13 -34.49 1.29
C SER A 121 61.62 -34.42 1.04
N LEU A 122 61.19 -34.63 -0.21
CA LEU A 122 59.78 -34.85 -0.53
C LEU A 122 59.42 -36.30 -0.20
N ARG A 123 58.60 -36.52 0.84
CA ARG A 123 58.11 -37.84 1.25
C ARG A 123 56.59 -37.89 1.17
N GLY A 124 56.06 -38.70 0.25
CA GLY A 124 54.63 -39.00 0.12
C GLY A 124 54.29 -40.44 0.49
N ARG A 125 52.99 -40.75 0.52
CA ARG A 125 52.44 -42.11 0.43
C ARG A 125 51.45 -42.13 -0.74
N TYR A 126 51.39 -43.24 -1.47
CA TYR A 126 50.42 -43.46 -2.54
C TYR A 126 49.73 -44.81 -2.32
N HIS A 127 48.50 -44.94 -2.82
CA HIS A 127 47.73 -46.19 -2.80
C HIS A 127 46.91 -46.26 -4.09
N PHE A 128 46.69 -47.46 -4.61
CA PHE A 128 45.74 -47.67 -5.71
C PHE A 128 44.31 -47.66 -5.17
N ILE A 129 43.39 -47.04 -5.93
CA ILE A 129 41.97 -46.92 -5.60
C ILE A 129 41.20 -47.45 -6.80
N SER A 130 40.22 -48.33 -6.58
CA SER A 130 39.36 -48.82 -7.66
C SER A 130 38.39 -47.73 -8.13
N ASP A 131 38.28 -47.60 -9.44
CA ASP A 131 37.36 -46.75 -10.19
C ASP A 131 35.89 -47.16 -10.00
N ALA A 132 35.63 -48.43 -9.69
CA ALA A 132 34.28 -49.00 -9.54
C ALA A 132 33.39 -48.24 -8.53
N ARG A 133 33.97 -47.46 -7.61
CA ARG A 133 33.21 -46.61 -6.66
C ARG A 133 32.66 -45.32 -7.27
N TYR A 134 33.13 -44.93 -8.46
CA TYR A 134 32.59 -43.81 -9.25
C TYR A 134 31.67 -44.30 -10.40
N ASN A 135 31.66 -45.61 -10.69
CA ASN A 135 30.82 -46.23 -11.72
C ASN A 135 29.42 -46.55 -11.15
N VAL A 136 28.55 -45.53 -11.11
CA VAL A 136 27.26 -45.57 -10.39
C VAL A 136 26.11 -46.25 -11.16
N GLY A 137 26.27 -46.44 -12.47
CA GLY A 137 25.24 -46.95 -13.37
C GLY A 137 25.80 -47.34 -14.73
N THR A 138 24.94 -47.34 -15.76
CA THR A 138 25.32 -47.64 -17.15
C THR A 138 25.89 -46.38 -17.81
N PRO A 139 27.11 -46.38 -18.38
CA PRO A 139 27.67 -45.19 -19.01
C PRO A 139 26.80 -44.63 -20.16
N ILE A 140 26.66 -43.31 -20.23
CA ILE A 140 25.96 -42.57 -21.29
C ILE A 140 26.96 -41.82 -22.17
N GLY A 141 26.73 -41.83 -23.49
CA GLY A 141 27.28 -40.84 -24.44
C GLY A 141 28.80 -40.84 -24.67
N GLY A 142 29.58 -41.67 -23.98
CA GLY A 142 31.04 -41.57 -23.96
C GLY A 142 31.56 -40.43 -23.07
N GLU A 143 30.69 -39.82 -22.26
CA GLU A 143 31.07 -38.82 -21.27
C GLU A 143 31.82 -39.47 -20.11
N ARG A 144 32.79 -38.76 -19.52
CA ARG A 144 33.67 -39.33 -18.47
C ARG A 144 32.97 -39.59 -17.12
N CYS A 145 31.73 -39.13 -16.97
CA CYS A 145 30.89 -39.33 -15.80
C CYS A 145 29.38 -39.20 -16.15
N GLY A 146 28.98 -39.62 -17.34
CA GLY A 146 27.57 -39.74 -17.72
C GLY A 146 27.03 -41.13 -17.39
N PHE A 147 25.94 -41.24 -16.63
CA PHE A 147 25.39 -42.52 -16.15
C PHE A 147 23.86 -42.58 -16.13
N LEU A 148 23.31 -43.70 -16.61
CA LEU A 148 21.92 -44.13 -16.46
C LEU A 148 21.81 -45.09 -15.27
N ILE A 149 21.03 -44.68 -14.27
CA ILE A 149 20.78 -45.41 -13.03
C ILE A 149 19.33 -45.91 -13.04
N GLU A 150 19.14 -47.23 -12.87
CA GLU A 150 17.82 -47.89 -12.92
C GLU A 150 17.63 -48.79 -11.70
N PRO A 151 16.42 -48.83 -11.09
CA PRO A 151 16.15 -49.61 -9.88
C PRO A 151 16.36 -51.12 -10.09
N LYS A 152 16.17 -51.61 -11.32
CA LYS A 152 16.46 -52.99 -11.75
C LYS A 152 17.92 -53.43 -11.53
N LYS A 153 18.84 -52.47 -11.45
CA LYS A 153 20.25 -52.72 -11.09
C LYS A 153 20.50 -52.41 -9.62
N LYS A 154 19.91 -51.33 -9.10
CA LYS A 154 20.15 -50.85 -7.73
C LYS A 154 19.06 -49.85 -7.29
N ARG A 155 18.19 -50.23 -6.35
CA ARG A 155 17.17 -49.30 -5.76
C ARG A 155 17.76 -48.21 -4.86
N LYS A 156 18.81 -48.49 -4.07
CA LYS A 156 19.47 -47.50 -3.21
C LYS A 156 20.98 -47.46 -3.45
N GLY A 157 21.59 -46.26 -3.52
CA GLY A 157 23.01 -46.13 -3.81
C GLY A 157 23.62 -44.77 -3.50
N THR A 158 24.85 -44.55 -3.98
CA THR A 158 25.64 -43.33 -3.74
C THR A 158 26.33 -42.91 -5.03
N ILE A 159 26.23 -41.63 -5.36
CA ILE A 159 26.96 -40.93 -6.40
C ILE A 159 28.05 -40.10 -5.74
N LEU A 160 29.26 -40.20 -6.27
CA LEU A 160 30.42 -39.42 -5.85
C LEU A 160 30.83 -38.49 -6.99
N SER A 161 31.24 -37.26 -6.67
CA SER A 161 31.94 -36.44 -7.65
C SER A 161 33.22 -37.15 -8.10
N PRO A 162 33.67 -36.94 -9.36
CA PRO A 162 34.95 -37.46 -9.82
C PRO A 162 36.06 -37.07 -8.83
N THR A 163 36.98 -38.01 -8.59
CA THR A 163 38.13 -37.88 -7.67
C THR A 163 37.83 -37.59 -6.18
N TYR A 164 36.56 -37.62 -5.73
CA TYR A 164 36.19 -37.54 -4.29
C TYR A 164 36.90 -38.61 -3.43
N PRO A 165 37.39 -38.31 -2.21
CA PRO A 165 37.29 -37.03 -1.47
C PRO A 165 38.42 -36.03 -1.78
N GLY A 166 39.15 -36.22 -2.88
CA GLY A 166 39.96 -35.17 -3.48
C GLY A 166 39.10 -34.18 -4.26
N THR A 167 39.72 -33.07 -4.70
CA THR A 167 39.07 -32.05 -5.53
C THR A 167 38.53 -32.63 -6.84
N TYR A 168 37.38 -32.15 -7.30
CA TYR A 168 36.84 -32.47 -8.62
C TYR A 168 37.60 -31.73 -9.75
N PRO A 169 37.51 -32.18 -11.02
CA PRO A 169 38.22 -31.56 -12.14
C PRO A 169 37.55 -30.26 -12.64
N SER A 170 38.33 -29.32 -13.17
CA SER A 170 37.80 -28.15 -13.91
C SER A 170 37.42 -28.50 -15.36
N ASN A 171 36.48 -27.75 -15.93
CA ASN A 171 35.91 -27.97 -17.28
C ASN A 171 35.32 -29.38 -17.44
N PHE A 172 34.52 -29.80 -16.46
CA PHE A 172 33.99 -31.16 -16.36
C PHE A 172 32.46 -31.12 -16.30
N HIS A 173 31.83 -31.99 -17.10
CA HIS A 173 30.38 -32.16 -17.13
C HIS A 173 30.05 -33.61 -16.76
N CYS A 174 29.14 -33.79 -15.81
CA CYS A 174 28.61 -35.10 -15.41
C CYS A 174 27.09 -35.09 -15.50
N THR A 175 26.53 -36.19 -16.00
CA THR A 175 25.09 -36.36 -16.22
C THR A 175 24.63 -37.64 -15.51
N TYR A 176 23.70 -37.53 -14.55
CA TYR A 176 23.16 -38.67 -13.84
C TYR A 176 21.65 -38.74 -14.09
N LEU A 177 21.23 -39.66 -14.94
CA LEU A 177 19.82 -39.91 -15.23
C LEU A 177 19.31 -41.05 -14.35
N LEU A 178 18.50 -40.71 -13.35
CA LEU A 178 17.82 -41.66 -12.48
C LEU A 178 16.45 -41.96 -13.09
N LYS A 179 16.23 -43.22 -13.46
CA LYS A 179 15.04 -43.68 -14.18
C LYS A 179 14.37 -44.84 -13.44
N GLY A 180 13.31 -44.52 -12.71
CA GLY A 180 12.46 -45.46 -11.98
C GLY A 180 11.51 -46.25 -12.90
N ASN A 181 10.81 -47.21 -12.31
CA ASN A 181 9.64 -47.85 -12.88
C ASN A 181 8.42 -46.89 -12.77
N PRO A 182 7.30 -47.14 -13.48
CA PRO A 182 6.05 -46.46 -13.19
C PRO A 182 5.65 -46.70 -11.73
N GLY A 183 5.32 -45.63 -10.98
CA GLY A 183 5.03 -45.68 -9.54
C GLY A 183 6.21 -45.31 -8.63
N ASP A 184 7.46 -45.59 -9.01
CA ASP A 184 8.63 -45.14 -8.23
C ASP A 184 8.67 -43.60 -8.17
N ARG A 185 8.91 -43.03 -6.98
CA ARG A 185 9.50 -41.69 -6.82
C ARG A 185 10.98 -41.82 -6.44
N ILE A 186 11.72 -40.73 -6.62
CA ILE A 186 13.18 -40.70 -6.47
C ILE A 186 13.55 -39.69 -5.38
N ARG A 187 14.13 -40.18 -4.28
CA ARG A 187 14.75 -39.38 -3.22
C ARG A 187 16.25 -39.26 -3.49
N VAL A 188 16.81 -38.05 -3.36
CA VAL A 188 18.25 -37.82 -3.36
C VAL A 188 18.68 -36.93 -2.19
N TYR A 189 19.67 -37.40 -1.43
CA TYR A 189 20.17 -36.78 -0.21
C TYR A 189 21.65 -36.42 -0.36
N PHE A 190 21.96 -35.13 -0.28
CA PHE A 190 23.30 -34.57 -0.43
C PHE A 190 24.02 -34.59 0.93
N ARG A 191 24.60 -35.75 1.26
CA ARG A 191 25.31 -36.00 2.52
C ARG A 191 26.56 -35.14 2.70
N ASP A 192 27.20 -34.74 1.59
CA ASP A 192 28.27 -33.74 1.56
C ASP A 192 28.20 -32.98 0.24
N PHE A 193 28.28 -31.65 0.28
CA PHE A 193 28.22 -30.81 -0.93
C PHE A 193 29.02 -29.52 -0.74
N ASP A 194 30.09 -29.41 -1.51
CA ASP A 194 31.07 -28.32 -1.47
C ASP A 194 31.66 -28.15 -2.88
N ILE A 195 31.02 -27.29 -3.68
CA ILE A 195 31.52 -26.87 -4.99
C ILE A 195 31.74 -25.36 -5.01
N TYR A 196 32.55 -24.87 -5.94
CA TYR A 196 32.97 -23.46 -5.97
C TYR A 196 31.78 -22.48 -5.94
N PHE A 197 31.74 -21.61 -4.91
CA PHE A 197 30.72 -20.58 -4.82
C PHE A 197 31.00 -19.46 -5.83
N GLY A 198 30.27 -19.50 -6.95
CA GLY A 198 30.42 -18.53 -8.04
C GLY A 198 29.72 -17.19 -7.83
N GLY A 199 29.04 -16.97 -6.70
CA GLY A 199 28.06 -15.92 -6.52
C GLY A 199 26.62 -16.42 -6.71
N GLU A 200 25.65 -15.54 -6.48
CA GLU A 200 24.21 -15.82 -6.59
C GLU A 200 23.82 -16.34 -7.99
N HIS A 201 22.84 -17.23 -8.06
CA HIS A 201 22.41 -17.96 -9.28
C HIS A 201 23.46 -18.93 -9.88
N CYS A 202 24.62 -19.09 -9.23
CA CYS A 202 25.68 -20.03 -9.59
C CYS A 202 26.16 -19.89 -11.06
N PRO A 203 26.80 -18.77 -11.43
CA PRO A 203 27.20 -18.47 -12.80
C PRO A 203 28.46 -19.22 -13.28
N TYR A 204 29.17 -19.88 -12.36
CA TYR A 204 30.35 -20.71 -12.63
C TYR A 204 29.99 -22.19 -12.42
N ASP A 205 30.64 -22.85 -11.47
CA ASP A 205 30.36 -24.24 -11.12
C ASP A 205 28.94 -24.36 -10.55
N SER A 206 28.20 -25.38 -10.99
CA SER A 206 26.83 -25.60 -10.55
C SER A 206 26.40 -27.07 -10.64
N MET A 207 25.48 -27.43 -9.74
CA MET A 207 24.70 -28.65 -9.77
C MET A 207 23.24 -28.27 -10.05
N THR A 208 22.63 -28.85 -11.08
CA THR A 208 21.22 -28.61 -11.44
C THR A 208 20.45 -29.92 -11.40
N VAL A 209 19.35 -29.95 -10.66
CA VAL A 209 18.45 -31.10 -10.54
C VAL A 209 17.15 -30.80 -11.28
N TYR A 210 16.77 -31.68 -12.20
CA TYR A 210 15.59 -31.56 -13.06
C TYR A 210 14.55 -32.64 -12.73
N ASP A 211 13.29 -32.23 -12.69
CA ASP A 211 12.09 -33.04 -12.40
C ASP A 211 11.64 -33.80 -13.66
N GLY A 212 12.52 -34.67 -14.17
CA GLY A 212 12.26 -35.48 -15.35
C GLY A 212 13.53 -35.94 -16.07
N PRO A 213 13.39 -36.59 -17.24
CA PRO A 213 14.50 -37.27 -17.92
C PRO A 213 15.38 -36.37 -18.79
N THR A 214 15.16 -35.05 -18.83
CA THR A 214 15.89 -34.10 -19.71
C THR A 214 16.10 -32.75 -19.06
N ASN A 215 17.09 -31.98 -19.53
CA ASN A 215 17.29 -30.58 -19.14
C ASN A 215 16.22 -29.58 -19.67
N ARG A 216 15.18 -30.09 -20.33
CA ARG A 216 13.93 -29.35 -20.65
C ARG A 216 12.81 -29.59 -19.63
N SER A 217 12.99 -30.55 -18.72
CA SER A 217 12.09 -30.77 -17.59
C SER A 217 12.20 -29.63 -16.57
N PRO A 218 11.21 -29.40 -15.69
CA PRO A 218 11.28 -28.35 -14.68
C PRO A 218 12.53 -28.48 -13.80
N ILE A 219 13.23 -27.39 -13.53
CA ILE A 219 14.33 -27.39 -12.55
C ILE A 219 13.70 -27.46 -11.16
N ILE A 220 14.14 -28.43 -10.35
CA ILE A 220 13.83 -28.47 -8.92
C ILE A 220 14.72 -27.47 -8.18
N ARG A 221 16.04 -27.56 -8.40
CA ARG A 221 17.02 -26.68 -7.74
C ARG A 221 18.30 -26.58 -8.57
N LYS A 222 18.91 -25.40 -8.55
CA LYS A 222 20.30 -25.16 -8.99
C LYS A 222 21.10 -24.66 -7.80
N VAL A 223 22.21 -25.32 -7.47
CA VAL A 223 23.01 -25.04 -6.26
C VAL A 223 24.52 -25.02 -6.52
N CYS A 224 25.23 -24.29 -5.66
CA CYS A 224 26.69 -24.17 -5.60
C CYS A 224 27.11 -23.70 -4.20
N GLY A 225 28.42 -23.59 -3.95
CA GLY A 225 28.96 -23.32 -2.63
C GLY A 225 28.92 -24.55 -1.72
N LEU A 226 29.13 -24.29 -0.42
CA LEU A 226 28.90 -25.26 0.65
C LEU A 226 27.39 -25.32 0.94
N GLN A 227 26.80 -26.52 0.92
CA GLN A 227 25.42 -26.77 1.33
C GLN A 227 25.42 -27.89 2.38
N GLN A 228 24.58 -27.77 3.41
CA GLN A 228 24.47 -28.77 4.48
C GLN A 228 23.18 -29.58 4.32
N LYS A 229 23.26 -30.92 4.46
CA LYS A 229 22.14 -31.87 4.55
C LYS A 229 20.95 -31.55 3.62
N MET A 230 21.20 -31.33 2.33
CA MET A 230 20.13 -30.98 1.39
C MET A 230 19.44 -32.25 0.89
N GLU A 231 18.12 -32.29 0.95
CA GLU A 231 17.29 -33.39 0.44
C GLU A 231 16.35 -32.92 -0.66
N ILE A 232 16.11 -33.79 -1.66
CA ILE A 232 15.27 -33.51 -2.83
C ILE A 232 14.51 -34.78 -3.24
N PHE A 233 13.21 -34.66 -3.48
CA PHE A 233 12.37 -35.69 -4.09
C PHE A 233 11.89 -35.26 -5.50
N SER A 234 11.76 -36.22 -6.42
CA SER A 234 11.09 -36.00 -7.71
C SER A 234 9.56 -35.98 -7.57
N PHE A 235 8.87 -35.35 -8.52
CA PHE A 235 7.41 -35.45 -8.65
C PHE A 235 6.99 -36.77 -9.30
N GLY A 236 7.76 -37.26 -10.28
CA GLY A 236 7.52 -38.53 -10.97
C GLY A 236 8.75 -39.45 -11.03
N SER A 237 8.67 -40.54 -11.80
CA SER A 237 9.68 -41.62 -11.81
C SER A 237 10.98 -41.33 -12.56
N ASN A 238 11.29 -40.07 -12.88
CA ASN A 238 12.51 -39.69 -13.59
C ASN A 238 13.11 -38.43 -12.97
N MET A 239 14.42 -38.42 -12.78
CA MET A 239 15.19 -37.25 -12.32
C MET A 239 16.51 -37.19 -13.09
N LEU A 240 16.89 -36.01 -13.57
CA LEU A 240 18.20 -35.77 -14.17
C LEU A 240 19.00 -34.83 -13.27
N ILE A 241 20.24 -35.19 -12.99
CA ILE A 241 21.19 -34.37 -12.24
C ILE A 241 22.35 -34.02 -13.19
N GLU A 242 22.53 -32.73 -13.47
CA GLU A 242 23.66 -32.22 -14.26
C GLU A 242 24.64 -31.46 -13.36
N PHE A 243 25.91 -31.88 -13.35
CA PHE A 243 27.01 -31.11 -12.77
C PHE A 243 27.83 -30.48 -13.89
N ASN A 244 28.24 -29.23 -13.71
CA ASN A 244 29.11 -28.50 -14.63
C ASN A 244 30.15 -27.70 -13.84
N SER A 245 31.44 -27.86 -14.16
CA SER A 245 32.55 -27.10 -13.58
C SER A 245 33.29 -26.26 -14.63
N THR A 246 33.83 -25.13 -14.19
CA THR A 246 34.46 -24.11 -15.03
C THR A 246 35.96 -23.97 -14.71
N ASN A 247 36.68 -23.10 -15.41
CA ASN A 247 38.15 -22.97 -15.28
C ASN A 247 38.76 -21.97 -14.25
N PRO A 248 38.05 -21.31 -13.30
CA PRO A 248 38.68 -20.38 -12.36
C PRO A 248 38.51 -20.75 -10.86
N ALA A 249 39.04 -21.88 -10.40
CA ALA A 249 39.16 -22.18 -8.96
C ALA A 249 40.58 -21.91 -8.43
N LYS A 250 40.70 -21.01 -7.43
CA LYS A 250 41.89 -20.88 -6.55
C LYS A 250 41.73 -21.61 -5.21
N SER A 251 40.57 -22.23 -5.02
CA SER A 251 40.15 -23.01 -3.86
C SER A 251 40.20 -24.50 -4.19
N ASP A 252 40.27 -25.34 -3.15
CA ASP A 252 40.25 -26.79 -3.25
C ASP A 252 38.91 -27.36 -2.71
N PRO A 253 37.77 -27.17 -3.40
CA PRO A 253 36.46 -27.62 -2.94
C PRO A 253 36.35 -29.16 -2.99
N ARG A 254 35.65 -29.76 -2.01
CA ARG A 254 35.65 -31.22 -1.79
C ARG A 254 34.76 -32.01 -2.76
N GLY A 255 33.84 -31.36 -3.48
CA GLY A 255 32.93 -32.01 -4.41
C GLY A 255 31.61 -32.41 -3.75
N TYR A 256 31.07 -33.58 -4.11
CA TYR A 256 29.74 -34.00 -3.64
C TYR A 256 29.61 -35.51 -3.41
N VAL A 257 28.75 -35.83 -2.44
CA VAL A 257 28.24 -37.17 -2.15
C VAL A 257 26.72 -37.10 -2.13
N ILE A 258 26.08 -37.76 -3.09
CA ILE A 258 24.62 -37.83 -3.24
C ILE A 258 24.19 -39.27 -3.00
N GLU A 259 23.43 -39.53 -1.96
CA GLU A 259 22.78 -40.82 -1.74
C GLU A 259 21.41 -40.79 -2.45
N PHE A 260 21.04 -41.87 -3.12
CA PHE A 260 19.81 -41.95 -3.91
C PHE A 260 18.99 -43.17 -3.57
N GLU A 261 17.67 -43.05 -3.71
CA GLU A 261 16.69 -44.09 -3.48
C GLU A 261 15.52 -44.00 -4.46
N PHE A 262 15.19 -45.13 -5.10
CA PHE A 262 13.92 -45.35 -5.79
C PHE A 262 13.00 -46.11 -4.82
N SER A 263 11.85 -45.53 -4.48
CA SER A 263 10.79 -46.24 -3.75
C SER A 263 9.40 -45.89 -4.25
N ASP A 264 8.50 -46.87 -4.15
CA ASP A 264 7.06 -46.80 -4.31
C ASP A 264 6.33 -46.52 -2.97
N ASP A 265 7.04 -46.54 -1.84
CA ASP A 265 6.51 -46.21 -0.51
C ASP A 265 6.41 -44.68 -0.24
N PHE A 266 7.06 -43.84 -1.06
CA PHE A 266 7.04 -42.37 -0.91
C PHE A 266 5.67 -41.78 -1.25
N VAL A 267 5.29 -40.68 -0.59
CA VAL A 267 3.92 -40.10 -0.67
C VAL A 267 3.41 -39.93 -2.11
N ASN A 268 2.20 -40.42 -2.38
CA ASN A 268 1.51 -40.24 -3.66
C ASN A 268 0.96 -38.81 -3.81
N VAL A 269 1.76 -37.92 -4.38
CA VAL A 269 1.41 -36.50 -4.57
C VAL A 269 0.10 -36.31 -5.38
N LEU A 270 -0.19 -37.17 -6.36
CA LEU A 270 -1.39 -37.00 -7.19
C LEU A 270 -2.70 -37.22 -6.41
N GLU A 271 -2.66 -38.13 -5.44
CA GLU A 271 -3.75 -38.42 -4.50
C GLU A 271 -3.84 -37.36 -3.38
N LEU A 272 -2.71 -36.78 -2.98
CA LEU A 272 -2.64 -35.69 -2.01
C LEU A 272 -3.28 -34.38 -2.52
N LEU A 273 -3.21 -34.11 -3.84
CA LEU A 273 -3.74 -32.90 -4.47
C LEU A 273 -5.24 -32.99 -4.83
N ASP A 274 -5.83 -34.19 -4.91
CA ASP A 274 -7.22 -34.48 -5.28
C ASP A 274 -7.71 -33.77 -6.57
N GLY A 275 -6.80 -33.50 -7.50
CA GLY A 275 -7.08 -32.78 -8.76
C GLY A 275 -7.56 -31.33 -8.61
N GLN A 276 -7.51 -30.74 -7.41
CA GLN A 276 -8.12 -29.45 -7.10
C GLN A 276 -7.42 -28.27 -7.80
N LYS A 277 -8.20 -27.40 -8.44
CA LYS A 277 -7.70 -26.14 -9.01
C LYS A 277 -7.18 -25.23 -7.88
N GLY A 278 -5.99 -24.66 -8.05
CA GLY A 278 -5.34 -23.82 -7.05
C GLY A 278 -4.54 -24.61 -5.99
N VAL A 279 -4.58 -25.94 -6.00
CA VAL A 279 -3.77 -26.79 -5.13
C VAL A 279 -2.57 -27.33 -5.93
N SER A 280 -1.36 -27.17 -5.42
CA SER A 280 -0.12 -27.51 -6.14
C SER A 280 0.98 -28.02 -5.22
N HIS A 281 1.87 -28.89 -5.73
CA HIS A 281 2.98 -29.45 -4.96
C HIS A 281 4.28 -28.66 -5.13
N LEU A 282 5.01 -28.41 -4.04
CA LEU A 282 6.33 -27.79 -4.10
C LEU A 282 7.36 -28.82 -4.57
N ARG A 283 7.80 -28.70 -5.83
CA ARG A 283 8.82 -29.59 -6.42
C ARG A 283 10.08 -29.63 -5.56
N GLY A 284 10.55 -30.84 -5.28
CA GLY A 284 11.70 -31.09 -4.41
C GLY A 284 11.33 -31.55 -3.00
N SER A 285 10.12 -31.25 -2.51
CA SER A 285 9.60 -31.81 -1.27
C SER A 285 9.07 -33.24 -1.45
N GLU A 286 8.94 -33.99 -0.35
CA GLU A 286 8.18 -35.24 -0.39
C GLU A 286 6.68 -34.97 -0.62
N CYS A 287 6.10 -34.02 0.11
CA CYS A 287 4.65 -33.82 0.15
C CYS A 287 4.21 -32.40 0.54
N ASP A 288 5.06 -31.38 0.39
CA ASP A 288 4.65 -30.00 0.66
C ASP A 288 3.66 -29.52 -0.43
N VAL A 289 2.57 -28.90 0.01
CA VAL A 289 1.46 -28.46 -0.83
C VAL A 289 1.22 -26.96 -0.61
N ARG A 290 0.93 -26.23 -1.69
CA ARG A 290 0.49 -24.84 -1.67
C ARG A 290 -0.94 -24.76 -2.21
N VAL A 291 -1.83 -24.18 -1.40
CA VAL A 291 -3.25 -23.95 -1.72
C VAL A 291 -3.41 -22.45 -1.93
N GLU A 292 -3.72 -22.03 -3.15
CA GLU A 292 -3.95 -20.62 -3.51
C GLU A 292 -5.44 -20.37 -3.78
N SER A 293 -5.99 -19.37 -3.09
CA SER A 293 -7.38 -18.92 -3.23
C SER A 293 -7.73 -18.46 -4.65
N ASN A 294 -8.99 -18.67 -5.02
CA ASN A 294 -9.58 -18.16 -6.26
C ASN A 294 -10.88 -17.36 -6.03
N ARG A 295 -11.08 -16.81 -4.81
CA ARG A 295 -12.27 -16.10 -4.30
C ARG A 295 -13.54 -16.93 -4.07
N GLU A 296 -13.76 -18.01 -4.83
CA GLU A 296 -15.07 -18.68 -4.88
C GLU A 296 -15.07 -20.14 -4.41
N THR A 297 -13.93 -20.86 -4.43
CA THR A 297 -13.90 -22.26 -3.97
C THR A 297 -13.37 -22.43 -2.55
N THR A 298 -14.11 -23.20 -1.76
CA THR A 298 -13.57 -24.02 -0.68
C THR A 298 -12.52 -25.00 -1.25
N HIS A 299 -11.43 -25.24 -0.52
CA HIS A 299 -10.43 -26.26 -0.83
C HIS A 299 -10.38 -27.32 0.28
N PHE A 300 -9.72 -28.44 0.02
CA PHE A 300 -9.48 -29.50 1.00
C PHE A 300 -8.00 -29.90 1.04
N ILE A 301 -7.51 -30.21 2.24
CA ILE A 301 -6.22 -30.88 2.46
C ILE A 301 -6.44 -32.16 3.28
N GLN A 302 -5.56 -33.13 3.10
CA GLN A 302 -5.61 -34.41 3.81
C GLN A 302 -4.19 -34.92 4.08
N SER A 303 -4.03 -35.76 5.10
CA SER A 303 -2.76 -36.44 5.37
C SER A 303 -2.40 -37.42 4.23
N PRO A 304 -1.10 -37.77 4.06
CA PRO A 304 -0.69 -38.87 3.18
C PRO A 304 -1.55 -40.13 3.38
N SER A 305 -1.92 -40.77 2.28
CA SER A 305 -2.68 -42.04 2.24
C SER A 305 -4.06 -42.04 2.92
N TYR A 306 -4.61 -40.88 3.31
CA TYR A 306 -5.96 -40.75 3.87
C TYR A 306 -7.01 -41.43 2.96
N PRO A 307 -7.95 -42.25 3.48
CA PRO A 307 -8.32 -42.47 4.89
C PRO A 307 -7.56 -43.60 5.61
N ASN A 308 -6.45 -44.06 5.05
CA ASN A 308 -5.57 -45.07 5.66
C ASN A 308 -4.45 -44.40 6.46
N MET A 309 -3.62 -45.22 7.11
CA MET A 309 -2.47 -44.74 7.87
C MET A 309 -1.41 -44.10 6.95
N TYR A 310 -0.87 -42.99 7.41
CA TYR A 310 0.22 -42.24 6.78
C TYR A 310 1.58 -42.96 6.88
N THR A 311 2.56 -42.50 6.12
CA THR A 311 3.95 -42.99 6.13
C THR A 311 4.72 -42.58 7.38
N THR A 312 5.77 -43.32 7.74
CA THR A 312 6.77 -42.98 8.79
C THR A 312 7.79 -41.94 8.27
N ASN A 313 8.33 -41.11 9.17
CA ASN A 313 9.38 -40.13 8.88
C ASN A 313 9.03 -39.14 7.75
N THR A 314 7.74 -38.80 7.63
CA THR A 314 7.22 -37.92 6.59
C THR A 314 6.74 -36.62 7.23
N THR A 315 7.23 -35.48 6.74
CA THR A 315 6.75 -34.14 7.09
C THR A 315 6.17 -33.46 5.87
N CYS A 316 4.90 -33.02 5.95
CA CYS A 316 4.20 -32.35 4.86
C CYS A 316 3.74 -30.94 5.31
N THR A 317 4.23 -29.92 4.61
CA THR A 317 3.88 -28.52 4.86
C THR A 317 2.79 -28.07 3.90
N TYR A 318 1.62 -27.71 4.42
CA TYR A 318 0.51 -27.14 3.67
C TYR A 318 0.53 -25.62 3.85
N ILE A 319 0.94 -24.89 2.80
CA ILE A 319 0.98 -23.44 2.75
C ILE A 319 -0.36 -22.95 2.17
N LEU A 320 -1.16 -22.30 3.00
CA LEU A 320 -2.50 -21.85 2.64
C LEU A 320 -2.46 -20.34 2.37
N ASP A 321 -2.63 -19.95 1.12
CA ASP A 321 -2.56 -18.57 0.63
C ASP A 321 -3.96 -18.08 0.21
N GLY A 322 -4.59 -17.28 1.07
CA GLY A 322 -5.67 -16.39 0.70
C GLY A 322 -5.15 -15.26 -0.20
N LEU A 323 -6.04 -14.59 -0.93
CA LEU A 323 -5.62 -13.49 -1.80
C LEU A 323 -4.97 -12.36 -1.00
N GLN A 324 -3.79 -11.95 -1.44
CA GLN A 324 -3.02 -10.83 -0.91
C GLN A 324 -2.66 -9.85 -2.03
N GLY A 325 -3.23 -8.66 -1.97
CA GLY A 325 -2.86 -7.53 -2.81
C GLY A 325 -3.56 -6.24 -2.39
N ASP A 326 -3.35 -5.16 -3.15
CA ASP A 326 -3.90 -3.82 -2.86
C ASP A 326 -5.43 -3.78 -2.81
N GLN A 327 -6.08 -4.78 -3.39
CA GLN A 327 -7.53 -4.86 -3.59
C GLN A 327 -8.17 -6.06 -2.87
N ASN A 328 -7.45 -7.18 -2.69
CA ASN A 328 -7.99 -8.40 -2.09
C ASN A 328 -7.15 -8.78 -0.87
N LEU A 329 -7.83 -8.96 0.27
CA LEU A 329 -7.26 -9.39 1.54
C LEU A 329 -8.23 -10.43 2.07
N GLU A 330 -7.77 -11.67 2.16
CA GLU A 330 -8.54 -12.76 2.74
C GLU A 330 -7.88 -13.22 4.05
N LYS A 331 -8.64 -13.91 4.88
CA LYS A 331 -8.16 -14.76 5.97
C LYS A 331 -8.50 -16.20 5.61
N VAL A 332 -7.63 -17.11 6.05
CA VAL A 332 -7.80 -18.55 5.90
C VAL A 332 -8.56 -19.06 7.13
N LEU A 333 -9.69 -19.73 6.92
CA LEU A 333 -10.26 -20.63 7.92
C LEU A 333 -9.91 -22.07 7.59
N LEU A 334 -9.45 -22.81 8.61
CA LEU A 334 -9.20 -24.24 8.55
C LEU A 334 -10.15 -24.96 9.53
N THR A 335 -10.93 -25.91 9.02
CA THR A 335 -11.84 -26.74 9.83
C THR A 335 -11.63 -28.21 9.49
N PHE A 336 -11.37 -29.07 10.47
CA PHE A 336 -11.23 -30.50 10.24
C PHE A 336 -12.61 -31.15 10.02
N GLU A 337 -12.73 -32.02 9.03
CA GLU A 337 -13.91 -32.89 8.82
C GLU A 337 -13.75 -34.21 9.57
N THR A 338 -12.52 -34.72 9.60
CA THR A 338 -12.07 -35.90 10.35
C THR A 338 -10.64 -35.69 10.85
N PHE A 339 -10.35 -36.09 12.09
CA PHE A 339 -9.02 -36.01 12.67
C PHE A 339 -8.70 -37.25 13.52
N ALA A 340 -7.57 -37.90 13.21
CA ALA A 340 -7.08 -39.12 13.84
C ALA A 340 -5.56 -39.28 13.57
N VAL A 341 -4.77 -38.32 14.05
CA VAL A 341 -3.30 -38.37 14.02
C VAL A 341 -2.86 -38.75 15.43
N LEU A 342 -2.25 -39.91 15.59
CA LEU A 342 -2.10 -40.56 16.90
C LEU A 342 -0.65 -40.56 17.38
N SER A 343 -0.45 -40.16 18.63
CA SER A 343 0.79 -40.36 19.39
C SER A 343 0.51 -41.14 20.67
N ASP A 344 1.45 -41.99 21.10
CA ASP A 344 1.34 -42.64 22.41
C ASP A 344 1.67 -41.64 23.53
N PRO A 345 1.03 -41.75 24.72
CA PRO A 345 1.56 -41.16 25.94
C PRO A 345 2.92 -41.78 26.30
N PRO A 346 3.83 -41.04 26.99
CA PRO A 346 5.11 -41.58 27.42
C PRO A 346 4.93 -42.84 28.29
N SER A 347 5.54 -43.94 27.83
CA SER A 347 5.28 -45.31 28.29
C SER A 347 5.41 -45.52 29.80
N GLY A 348 4.28 -45.54 30.50
CA GLY A 348 4.19 -45.89 31.92
C GLY A 348 3.31 -44.98 32.78
N VAL A 349 2.87 -43.82 32.26
CA VAL A 349 2.02 -42.88 33.01
C VAL A 349 0.54 -43.19 32.79
N VAL A 350 -0.21 -43.36 33.89
CA VAL A 350 -1.68 -43.30 33.87
C VAL A 350 -2.07 -41.84 34.05
N LEU A 351 -2.32 -41.14 32.94
CA LEU A 351 -2.62 -39.70 32.95
C LEU A 351 -3.86 -39.39 33.80
N THR A 352 -3.70 -38.46 34.73
CA THR A 352 -4.78 -37.81 35.46
C THR A 352 -5.18 -36.52 34.73
N SER A 353 -6.30 -35.90 35.13
CA SER A 353 -6.83 -34.70 34.45
C SER A 353 -5.95 -33.44 34.59
N SER A 354 -4.82 -33.51 35.29
CA SER A 354 -3.80 -32.45 35.37
C SER A 354 -2.53 -32.72 34.56
N ASP A 355 -2.37 -33.91 34.00
CA ASP A 355 -1.14 -34.31 33.28
C ASP A 355 -1.23 -34.05 31.76
N TYR A 356 -2.38 -33.55 31.28
CA TYR A 356 -2.64 -33.29 29.86
C TYR A 356 -1.93 -32.04 29.30
N ASP A 357 -1.52 -31.09 30.15
CA ASP A 357 -0.83 -29.87 29.73
C ASP A 357 0.66 -30.10 29.37
N GLU A 358 1.21 -31.30 29.61
CA GLU A 358 2.62 -31.68 29.32
C GLU A 358 2.71 -32.85 28.30
N PHE A 359 1.67 -33.05 27.47
CA PHE A 359 1.63 -34.11 26.45
C PHE A 359 2.37 -33.71 25.16
N GLU A 360 3.62 -34.17 24.99
CA GLU A 360 4.36 -34.00 23.75
C GLU A 360 3.92 -34.99 22.66
N CYS A 361 3.54 -34.46 21.48
CA CYS A 361 3.15 -35.22 20.29
C CYS A 361 4.35 -35.89 19.58
N THR A 362 5.00 -36.84 20.25
CA THR A 362 6.31 -37.40 19.81
C THR A 362 6.27 -38.27 18.55
N GLU A 363 5.20 -39.03 18.31
CA GLU A 363 5.15 -40.01 17.20
C GLU A 363 4.48 -39.46 15.93
N ALA A 364 3.43 -38.64 16.08
CA ALA A 364 2.79 -37.94 14.97
C ALA A 364 2.01 -36.71 15.46
N PHE A 365 1.98 -35.64 14.65
CA PHE A 365 1.33 -34.38 15.00
C PHE A 365 0.82 -33.59 13.78
N VAL A 366 -0.08 -32.65 14.05
CA VAL A 366 -0.44 -31.54 13.15
C VAL A 366 -0.23 -30.22 13.89
N GLY A 367 0.77 -29.45 13.47
CA GLY A 367 1.05 -28.10 13.96
C GLY A 367 0.40 -27.05 13.05
N ILE A 368 -0.19 -26.02 13.65
CA ILE A 368 -0.92 -24.95 12.94
C ILE A 368 -0.29 -23.61 13.29
N ALA A 369 0.12 -22.87 12.26
CA ALA A 369 0.70 -21.53 12.35
C ALA A 369 -0.22 -20.50 11.67
N THR A 370 -0.87 -19.67 12.49
CA THR A 370 -1.86 -18.64 12.12
C THR A 370 -1.28 -17.23 12.16
N SER A 371 -0.17 -17.03 12.89
CA SER A 371 0.50 -15.75 13.08
C SER A 371 1.76 -15.60 12.21
N GLU A 372 2.14 -14.36 11.84
CA GLU A 372 3.36 -14.13 11.04
C GLU A 372 4.63 -14.56 11.78
N THR A 373 4.59 -14.57 13.12
CA THR A 373 5.64 -15.04 14.01
C THR A 373 5.85 -16.55 13.98
N SER A 374 4.80 -17.35 14.17
CA SER A 374 4.90 -18.81 14.11
C SER A 374 5.22 -19.29 12.68
N MET A 375 4.58 -18.70 11.66
CA MET A 375 4.86 -19.02 10.25
C MET A 375 6.33 -18.75 9.89
N LYS A 376 6.95 -17.69 10.43
CA LYS A 376 8.40 -17.45 10.26
C LYS A 376 9.28 -18.42 11.03
N ALA A 377 8.87 -18.88 12.21
CA ALA A 377 9.62 -19.88 12.97
C ALA A 377 9.65 -21.23 12.24
N VAL A 378 8.48 -21.71 11.79
CA VAL A 378 8.32 -22.92 10.98
C VAL A 378 9.11 -22.83 9.67
N MET A 379 8.94 -21.75 8.90
CA MET A 379 9.61 -21.56 7.61
C MET A 379 11.13 -21.33 7.72
N ALA A 380 11.67 -21.10 8.92
CA ALA A 380 13.11 -20.95 9.15
C ALA A 380 13.87 -22.29 9.29
N ASN A 381 13.17 -23.43 9.43
CA ASN A 381 13.77 -24.74 9.70
C ASN A 381 14.71 -24.76 10.93
N ASN A 382 14.36 -24.01 11.97
CA ASN A 382 15.03 -24.10 13.27
C ASN A 382 14.56 -25.35 14.03
N GLU A 383 15.45 -25.89 14.88
CA GLU A 383 15.21 -27.12 15.66
C GLU A 383 14.10 -26.98 16.73
N GLU A 384 13.56 -25.77 16.92
CA GLU A 384 12.48 -25.41 17.85
C GLU A 384 11.39 -24.64 17.07
N SER A 385 10.56 -25.37 16.32
CA SER A 385 9.47 -24.79 15.51
C SER A 385 8.20 -24.62 16.35
N THR A 386 7.84 -23.36 16.64
CA THR A 386 6.67 -23.01 17.46
C THR A 386 5.41 -22.82 16.62
N TYR A 387 4.35 -23.55 17.00
CA TYR A 387 3.01 -23.47 16.40
C TYR A 387 2.06 -22.68 17.32
N ASP A 388 1.01 -22.07 16.76
CA ASP A 388 -0.05 -21.45 17.58
C ASP A 388 -1.05 -22.50 18.12
N ALA A 389 -1.09 -23.70 17.52
CA ALA A 389 -1.73 -24.91 18.07
C ALA A 389 -1.05 -26.19 17.56
N THR A 390 -1.04 -27.25 18.36
CA THR A 390 -0.52 -28.59 17.99
C THR A 390 -1.56 -29.66 18.36
N LEU A 391 -1.82 -30.61 17.46
CA LEU A 391 -2.89 -31.61 17.58
C LEU A 391 -2.36 -33.03 17.31
N CYS A 392 -2.68 -34.00 18.18
CA CYS A 392 -2.20 -35.39 18.07
C CYS A 392 -3.08 -36.43 18.79
N GLU A 393 -4.39 -36.39 18.55
CA GLU A 393 -5.37 -37.36 19.07
C GLU A 393 -6.41 -37.79 18.01
N ARG A 394 -7.44 -38.55 18.41
CA ARG A 394 -8.67 -38.77 17.62
C ARG A 394 -9.82 -37.95 18.19
N PHE A 395 -10.26 -36.93 17.45
CA PHE A 395 -11.35 -36.06 17.89
C PHE A 395 -12.74 -36.53 17.41
N ALA A 396 -13.77 -36.17 18.19
CA ALA A 396 -15.16 -36.30 17.77
C ALA A 396 -15.51 -35.21 16.75
N ARG A 397 -16.48 -35.48 15.85
CA ARG A 397 -16.87 -34.57 14.75
C ARG A 397 -17.29 -33.15 15.14
N ASN A 398 -17.63 -32.92 16.41
CA ASN A 398 -18.07 -31.64 16.95
C ASN A 398 -17.21 -31.21 18.17
N ALA A 399 -15.97 -31.67 18.29
CA ALA A 399 -15.04 -31.22 19.33
C ALA A 399 -14.42 -29.86 18.93
N ASP A 400 -14.17 -28.98 19.90
CA ASP A 400 -13.67 -27.62 19.63
C ASP A 400 -12.29 -27.61 18.93
N GLN A 401 -11.49 -28.67 19.14
CA GLN A 401 -10.21 -28.92 18.46
C GLN A 401 -10.35 -29.18 16.94
N MET A 402 -11.58 -29.32 16.41
CA MET A 402 -11.83 -29.40 14.97
C MET A 402 -11.80 -28.02 14.29
N GLY A 403 -11.76 -26.92 15.05
CA GLY A 403 -11.76 -25.55 14.55
C GLY A 403 -13.15 -24.90 14.52
N PRO A 404 -13.35 -23.79 13.78
CA PRO A 404 -12.45 -23.24 12.78
C PRO A 404 -11.24 -22.48 13.37
N TYR A 405 -10.04 -22.83 12.93
CA TYR A 405 -8.84 -22.01 13.14
C TYR A 405 -8.83 -20.86 12.13
N SER A 406 -8.56 -19.63 12.58
CA SER A 406 -8.46 -18.44 11.71
C SER A 406 -7.03 -17.92 11.66
N SER A 407 -6.53 -17.59 10.47
CA SER A 407 -5.28 -16.84 10.33
C SER A 407 -5.42 -15.38 10.77
N HIS A 408 -4.32 -14.76 11.17
CA HIS A 408 -4.27 -13.32 11.47
C HIS A 408 -4.16 -12.45 10.20
N GLY A 409 -3.70 -13.03 9.09
CA GLY A 409 -3.60 -12.39 7.77
C GLY A 409 -3.83 -13.39 6.63
N PRO A 410 -3.38 -13.10 5.39
CA PRO A 410 -3.72 -13.91 4.22
C PRO A 410 -2.99 -15.25 4.09
N ARG A 411 -2.07 -15.58 5.01
CA ARG A 411 -1.40 -16.89 5.04
C ARG A 411 -1.71 -17.65 6.32
N MET A 412 -1.85 -18.96 6.19
CA MET A 412 -1.73 -19.93 7.27
C MET A 412 -0.74 -21.02 6.82
N VAL A 413 -0.01 -21.62 7.75
CA VAL A 413 0.81 -22.80 7.50
C VAL A 413 0.35 -23.93 8.41
N VAL A 414 0.15 -25.12 7.85
CA VAL A 414 -0.12 -26.35 8.60
C VAL A 414 1.02 -27.32 8.34
N VAL A 415 1.58 -27.92 9.36
CA VAL A 415 2.63 -28.95 9.24
C VAL A 415 2.07 -30.25 9.80
N PHE A 416 2.00 -31.28 8.95
CA PHE A 416 1.85 -32.66 9.39
C PHE A 416 3.25 -33.29 9.56
N GLY A 417 3.46 -34.04 10.63
CA GLY A 417 4.68 -34.82 10.85
C GLY A 417 4.41 -36.21 11.42
N SER A 418 5.25 -37.18 11.03
CA SER A 418 5.32 -38.53 11.59
C SER A 418 6.77 -38.96 11.85
N GLY A 419 6.98 -39.76 12.90
CA GLY A 419 8.28 -40.32 13.27
C GLY A 419 8.53 -41.74 12.75
N ASP A 420 9.48 -42.45 13.37
CA ASP A 420 9.87 -43.82 13.05
C ASP A 420 8.78 -44.87 13.36
N ARG A 421 7.83 -44.54 14.25
CA ARG A 421 6.79 -45.45 14.73
C ARG A 421 5.40 -44.86 14.48
N LEU A 422 4.44 -45.74 14.20
CA LEU A 422 3.05 -45.36 13.93
C LEU A 422 2.13 -46.02 14.97
N VAL A 423 1.11 -45.28 15.40
CA VAL A 423 0.12 -45.71 16.39
C VAL A 423 -1.24 -45.88 15.70
N ASP A 424 -1.94 -46.98 15.98
CA ASP A 424 -3.27 -47.30 15.45
C ASP A 424 -4.20 -47.68 16.61
N ASP A 425 -5.37 -47.04 16.71
CA ASP A 425 -6.39 -47.31 17.73
C ASP A 425 -7.46 -48.34 17.27
N GLY A 426 -7.21 -49.00 16.13
CA GLY A 426 -8.06 -50.01 15.50
C GLY A 426 -9.28 -49.45 14.78
N LYS A 427 -9.36 -48.13 14.56
CA LYS A 427 -10.53 -47.46 13.98
C LYS A 427 -10.16 -46.70 12.70
N LYS A 428 -11.11 -46.62 11.75
CA LYS A 428 -10.97 -45.82 10.52
C LYS A 428 -11.97 -44.66 10.48
N PRO A 429 -11.65 -43.53 9.82
CA PRO A 429 -10.40 -43.23 9.13
C PRO A 429 -9.20 -43.03 10.09
N ILE A 430 -7.99 -43.11 9.55
CA ILE A 430 -6.74 -42.69 10.20
C ILE A 430 -6.19 -41.48 9.43
N GLY A 431 -5.42 -40.63 10.09
CA GLY A 431 -4.97 -39.35 9.53
C GLY A 431 -6.04 -38.27 9.64
N PHE A 432 -5.99 -37.26 8.76
CA PHE A 432 -6.97 -36.16 8.78
C PHE A 432 -7.43 -35.78 7.38
N ARG A 433 -8.61 -35.14 7.33
CA ARG A 433 -9.10 -34.37 6.20
C ARG A 433 -9.69 -33.05 6.71
N ALA A 434 -9.28 -31.95 6.12
CA ALA A 434 -9.68 -30.61 6.52
C ALA A 434 -10.20 -29.79 5.34
N ARG A 435 -11.24 -29.01 5.62
CA ARG A 435 -11.86 -28.00 4.78
C ARG A 435 -11.18 -26.66 5.00
N ILE A 436 -10.91 -25.95 3.90
CA ILE A 436 -10.31 -24.62 3.90
C ILE A 436 -11.29 -23.65 3.22
N ASP A 437 -11.71 -22.63 3.95
CA ASP A 437 -12.55 -21.55 3.43
C ASP A 437 -11.79 -20.21 3.52
N PHE A 438 -11.64 -19.55 2.38
CA PHE A 438 -11.08 -18.20 2.33
C PHE A 438 -12.20 -17.17 2.54
N LYS A 439 -11.97 -16.22 3.46
CA LYS A 439 -12.95 -15.19 3.87
C LYS A 439 -12.38 -13.81 3.69
N THR A 440 -13.10 -12.90 3.04
CA THR A 440 -12.63 -11.51 2.86
C THR A 440 -12.46 -10.81 4.21
N ASP A 441 -11.27 -10.27 4.47
CA ASP A 441 -11.01 -9.43 5.64
C ASP A 441 -11.08 -7.95 5.25
N PHE A 442 -12.20 -7.32 5.61
CA PHE A 442 -12.40 -5.89 5.39
C PHE A 442 -11.69 -5.02 6.42
N GLY A 443 -11.19 -5.57 7.54
CA GLY A 443 -10.55 -4.76 8.60
C GLY A 443 -11.51 -3.78 9.30
N ILE A 444 -12.76 -4.21 9.53
CA ILE A 444 -13.83 -3.41 10.17
C ILE A 444 -14.14 -4.04 11.55
N PRO A 445 -14.20 -3.27 12.65
CA PRO A 445 -14.28 -3.80 14.02
C PRO A 445 -15.70 -4.23 14.49
N GLY A 446 -16.63 -4.49 13.57
CA GLY A 446 -18.04 -4.76 13.90
C GLY A 446 -18.42 -6.25 13.89
N GLU A 447 -19.64 -6.56 14.36
CA GLU A 447 -20.26 -7.89 14.23
C GLU A 447 -20.61 -8.15 12.75
N ALA A 448 -19.91 -9.05 12.08
CA ALA A 448 -20.19 -9.38 10.68
C ALA A 448 -21.59 -9.98 10.50
N VAL A 449 -22.30 -9.57 9.43
CA VAL A 449 -23.71 -9.92 9.19
C VAL A 449 -23.83 -10.80 7.93
N GLY A 450 -24.39 -11.99 8.10
CA GLY A 450 -24.59 -12.95 7.00
C GLY A 450 -23.30 -13.68 6.62
N ASP A 451 -23.11 -13.92 5.32
CA ASP A 451 -21.93 -14.61 4.81
C ASP A 451 -20.69 -13.71 4.86
N SER A 452 -19.54 -14.28 5.25
CA SER A 452 -18.27 -13.55 5.45
C SER A 452 -17.72 -12.78 4.25
N ASN A 453 -18.24 -13.03 3.06
CA ASN A 453 -17.74 -12.46 1.82
C ASN A 453 -18.55 -11.21 1.40
N LYS A 454 -19.55 -10.82 2.21
CA LYS A 454 -20.30 -9.56 2.09
C LYS A 454 -19.77 -8.55 3.12
N CYS A 455 -19.57 -7.30 2.71
CA CYS A 455 -19.14 -6.24 3.61
C CYS A 455 -20.34 -5.70 4.43
N GLN A 456 -20.81 -6.45 5.42
CA GLN A 456 -21.96 -6.06 6.24
C GLN A 456 -21.63 -6.21 7.72
N PHE A 457 -21.73 -5.12 8.47
CA PHE A 457 -21.24 -5.04 9.86
C PHE A 457 -22.23 -4.34 10.78
N ARG A 458 -22.50 -4.94 11.94
CA ARG A 458 -23.45 -4.46 12.95
C ARG A 458 -22.73 -3.94 14.19
N PHE A 459 -23.29 -2.89 14.77
CA PHE A 459 -22.78 -2.17 15.92
C PHE A 459 -23.92 -1.96 16.93
N ARG A 460 -23.68 -2.30 18.21
CA ARG A 460 -24.71 -2.34 19.27
C ARG A 460 -24.26 -1.71 20.60
N ASP A 461 -23.00 -1.30 20.69
CA ASP A 461 -22.44 -0.69 21.89
C ASP A 461 -22.92 0.76 22.05
N GLU A 462 -22.78 1.34 23.24
CA GLU A 462 -23.17 2.74 23.44
C GLU A 462 -22.21 3.74 22.77
N ARG A 463 -20.98 3.31 22.45
CA ARG A 463 -19.94 4.09 21.77
C ARG A 463 -19.04 3.16 20.96
N GLY A 464 -18.61 3.60 19.79
CA GLY A 464 -17.61 2.88 19.01
C GLY A 464 -17.13 3.65 17.79
N PHE A 465 -16.39 2.97 16.92
CA PHE A 465 -15.95 3.50 15.64
C PHE A 465 -16.08 2.44 14.55
N PHE A 466 -16.14 2.89 13.30
CA PHE A 466 -16.05 2.07 12.11
C PHE A 466 -15.25 2.83 11.04
N ASN A 467 -14.91 2.15 9.96
CA ASN A 467 -14.03 2.68 8.92
C ASN A 467 -14.36 2.06 7.57
N SER A 468 -13.94 2.72 6.49
CA SER A 468 -13.85 2.08 5.18
C SER A 468 -12.98 0.82 5.27
N PRO A 469 -13.19 -0.18 4.40
CA PRO A 469 -12.34 -1.36 4.39
C PRO A 469 -10.86 -1.00 4.27
N ARG A 470 -9.99 -1.77 4.93
CA ARG A 470 -8.52 -1.64 4.93
C ARG A 470 -7.93 -0.38 5.57
N TYR A 471 -8.74 0.55 6.09
CA TYR A 471 -8.27 1.80 6.70
C TYR A 471 -7.12 1.54 7.71
N PRO A 472 -5.99 2.28 7.65
CA PRO A 472 -5.74 3.52 6.90
C PRO A 472 -5.18 3.33 5.47
N ALA A 473 -5.06 2.09 4.99
CA ALA A 473 -4.72 1.84 3.59
C ALA A 473 -5.92 2.15 2.68
N ASN A 474 -5.68 2.20 1.36
CA ASN A 474 -6.72 2.46 0.38
C ASN A 474 -7.80 1.36 0.36
N TYR A 475 -9.07 1.75 0.23
CA TYR A 475 -10.19 0.81 0.13
C TYR A 475 -10.23 0.09 -1.24
N PRO A 476 -10.87 -1.09 -1.32
CA PRO A 476 -10.97 -1.79 -2.60
C PRO A 476 -12.00 -1.15 -3.54
N LEU A 477 -11.81 -1.39 -4.83
CA LEU A 477 -12.74 -1.13 -5.92
C LEU A 477 -13.98 -2.04 -5.83
N ASP A 478 -15.03 -1.72 -6.58
CA ASP A 478 -16.26 -2.51 -6.74
C ASP A 478 -16.88 -2.97 -5.40
N THR A 479 -16.72 -2.18 -4.35
CA THR A 479 -17.02 -2.58 -2.97
C THR A 479 -18.22 -1.84 -2.42
N ASN A 480 -19.26 -2.59 -2.07
CA ASN A 480 -20.43 -2.09 -1.36
C ASN A 480 -20.42 -2.58 0.10
N CYS A 481 -20.40 -1.64 1.04
CA CYS A 481 -20.32 -1.90 2.48
C CYS A 481 -21.49 -1.28 3.24
N THR A 482 -22.18 -2.09 4.05
CA THR A 482 -23.30 -1.64 4.90
C THR A 482 -22.95 -1.73 6.38
N TYR A 483 -23.12 -0.63 7.12
CA TYR A 483 -22.90 -0.53 8.55
C TYR A 483 -24.25 -0.29 9.25
N PHE A 484 -24.64 -1.19 10.15
CA PHE A 484 -25.91 -1.17 10.88
C PHE A 484 -25.66 -0.73 12.33
N ILE A 485 -25.92 0.54 12.65
CA ILE A 485 -25.70 1.11 13.99
C ILE A 485 -27.03 1.06 14.75
N GLN A 486 -27.19 0.09 15.63
CA GLN A 486 -28.45 -0.22 16.31
C GLN A 486 -28.47 0.29 17.74
N ALA A 487 -29.42 1.18 18.04
CA ALA A 487 -29.67 1.70 19.37
C ALA A 487 -30.92 1.06 20.02
N ARG A 488 -31.08 1.28 21.33
CA ARG A 488 -32.33 0.90 22.04
C ARG A 488 -33.40 1.97 21.82
N PRO A 489 -34.71 1.63 21.77
CA PRO A 489 -35.78 2.62 21.70
C PRO A 489 -35.66 3.72 22.77
N GLY A 490 -35.87 4.98 22.40
CA GLY A 490 -35.64 6.14 23.27
C GLY A 490 -34.17 6.61 23.36
N ARG A 491 -33.33 6.14 22.44
CA ARG A 491 -31.97 6.65 22.17
C ARG A 491 -31.92 7.32 20.80
N GLN A 492 -30.94 8.20 20.60
CA GLN A 492 -30.53 8.75 19.31
C GLN A 492 -29.03 8.47 19.10
N ILE A 493 -28.60 8.41 17.85
CA ILE A 493 -27.22 8.11 17.45
C ILE A 493 -26.58 9.41 16.96
N LEU A 494 -25.49 9.85 17.60
CA LEU A 494 -24.56 10.82 17.02
C LEU A 494 -23.59 10.05 16.10
N LEU A 495 -23.32 10.58 14.91
CA LEU A 495 -22.30 10.14 13.96
C LEU A 495 -21.37 11.32 13.61
N TYR A 496 -20.05 11.11 13.63
CA TYR A 496 -19.06 12.13 13.24
C TYR A 496 -17.77 11.49 12.70
N PHE A 497 -17.04 12.21 11.84
CA PHE A 497 -15.89 11.67 11.11
C PHE A 497 -14.56 12.22 11.65
N GLU A 498 -13.59 11.32 11.87
CA GLU A 498 -12.21 11.69 12.18
C GLU A 498 -11.39 11.92 10.91
N GLN A 499 -11.59 11.06 9.91
CA GLN A 499 -10.96 11.11 8.60
C GLN A 499 -12.02 10.82 7.54
N PHE A 500 -11.99 11.55 6.42
CA PHE A 500 -12.82 11.30 5.25
C PHE A 500 -12.06 11.73 4.00
N ALA A 501 -11.86 10.80 3.06
CA ALA A 501 -11.19 11.01 1.78
C ALA A 501 -11.61 9.91 0.79
N LEU A 502 -12.61 10.20 -0.05
CA LEU A 502 -13.00 9.34 -1.17
C LEU A 502 -12.27 9.75 -2.46
N TYR A 503 -12.28 8.88 -3.46
CA TYR A 503 -11.65 9.11 -4.76
C TYR A 503 -12.50 10.05 -5.63
N ARG A 504 -11.82 11.00 -6.30
CA ARG A 504 -12.43 11.93 -7.25
C ARG A 504 -11.79 11.73 -8.63
N ASP A 505 -12.61 11.51 -9.64
CA ASP A 505 -12.19 11.60 -11.04
C ASP A 505 -11.98 13.08 -11.42
N ASP A 506 -10.91 13.40 -12.14
CA ASP A 506 -10.61 14.76 -12.62
C ASP A 506 -11.43 15.15 -13.87
N GLY A 507 -12.22 14.23 -14.44
CA GLY A 507 -13.12 14.48 -15.57
C GLY A 507 -14.61 14.67 -15.23
N GLY A 508 -15.03 14.47 -13.97
CA GLY A 508 -16.45 14.42 -13.57
C GLY A 508 -17.10 15.77 -13.23
N SER A 509 -18.44 15.80 -13.18
CA SER A 509 -19.20 16.87 -12.50
C SER A 509 -19.12 16.68 -10.99
N ALA A 510 -19.30 17.75 -10.20
CA ALA A 510 -19.32 17.65 -8.74
C ALA A 510 -20.48 16.78 -8.21
N ASP A 511 -21.60 16.70 -8.94
CA ASP A 511 -22.77 15.87 -8.60
C ASP A 511 -22.62 14.40 -9.03
N ASP A 512 -21.65 14.06 -9.89
CA ASP A 512 -21.51 12.72 -10.49
C ASP A 512 -20.59 11.82 -9.63
N CYS A 513 -21.06 11.52 -8.43
CA CYS A 513 -20.29 10.78 -7.43
C CYS A 513 -20.20 9.28 -7.76
N LYS A 514 -19.07 8.86 -8.37
CA LYS A 514 -18.69 7.44 -8.51
C LYS A 514 -18.59 6.74 -7.15
N ASP A 515 -17.70 7.25 -6.30
CA ASP A 515 -17.49 6.80 -4.94
C ASP A 515 -18.29 7.68 -3.97
N TRP A 516 -19.09 7.06 -3.11
CA TRP A 516 -19.98 7.80 -2.20
C TRP A 516 -20.20 7.07 -0.87
N LEU A 517 -20.58 7.85 0.13
CA LEU A 517 -21.11 7.37 1.40
C LEU A 517 -22.49 8.01 1.65
N GLU A 518 -23.50 7.18 1.84
CA GLU A 518 -24.86 7.58 2.21
C GLU A 518 -25.13 7.21 3.66
N VAL A 519 -25.84 8.08 4.36
CA VAL A 519 -26.33 7.86 5.73
C VAL A 519 -27.85 7.84 5.67
N PHE A 520 -28.47 6.81 6.25
CA PHE A 520 -29.92 6.67 6.34
C PHE A 520 -30.37 6.60 7.80
N ASP A 521 -31.48 7.27 8.10
CA ASP A 521 -32.30 6.99 9.28
C ASP A 521 -33.22 5.81 8.98
N VAL A 522 -33.28 4.82 9.89
CA VAL A 522 -34.10 3.62 9.74
C VAL A 522 -35.29 3.68 10.67
N PHE A 523 -36.49 3.75 10.10
CA PHE A 523 -37.75 3.70 10.84
C PHE A 523 -38.37 2.31 10.72
N THR A 524 -38.57 1.64 11.85
CA THR A 524 -39.25 0.33 11.90
C THR A 524 -40.75 0.53 12.08
N ASN A 525 -41.53 0.09 11.10
CA ASN A 525 -42.98 0.12 11.15
C ASN A 525 -43.54 -0.97 12.10
N LYS A 526 -44.82 -0.84 12.45
CA LYS A 526 -45.52 -1.76 13.38
C LYS A 526 -45.69 -3.20 12.85
N ASP A 527 -45.51 -3.40 11.55
CA ASP A 527 -45.52 -4.71 10.87
C ASP A 527 -44.11 -5.34 10.76
N GLY A 528 -43.07 -4.65 11.23
CA GLY A 528 -41.67 -5.07 11.10
C GLY A 528 -41.01 -4.67 9.78
N SER A 529 -41.68 -3.93 8.90
CA SER A 529 -41.04 -3.36 7.70
C SER A 529 -40.11 -2.18 8.07
N GLU A 530 -39.02 -2.04 7.34
CA GLU A 530 -38.08 -0.92 7.49
C GLU A 530 -38.35 0.13 6.39
N THR A 531 -38.49 1.39 6.77
CA THR A 531 -38.40 2.52 5.84
C THR A 531 -37.08 3.27 6.07
N LEU A 532 -36.26 3.33 5.03
CA LEU A 532 -35.02 4.11 5.00
C LEU A 532 -35.35 5.53 4.55
N LYS A 533 -35.02 6.53 5.36
CA LYS A 533 -34.99 7.93 4.93
C LYS A 533 -33.54 8.33 4.69
N LEU A 534 -33.22 8.86 3.51
CA LEU A 534 -31.89 9.41 3.25
C LEU A 534 -31.66 10.61 4.19
N HIS A 535 -30.56 10.56 4.93
CA HIS A 535 -30.18 11.58 5.89
C HIS A 535 -29.15 12.53 5.27
N ALA A 536 -28.14 11.97 4.59
CA ALA A 536 -27.14 12.71 3.82
C ALA A 536 -26.43 11.80 2.81
N LYS A 537 -25.91 12.39 1.73
CA LYS A 537 -25.00 11.76 0.77
C LYS A 537 -23.70 12.56 0.70
N HIS A 538 -22.57 11.87 0.78
CA HIS A 538 -21.24 12.47 0.85
C HIS A 538 -20.31 11.87 -0.20
N CYS A 539 -19.51 12.71 -0.83
CA CYS A 539 -18.66 12.35 -1.98
C CYS A 539 -17.23 12.88 -1.79
N ALA A 540 -16.33 12.53 -2.70
CA ALA A 540 -14.97 13.06 -2.68
C ALA A 540 -14.94 14.60 -2.79
N GLY A 541 -14.13 15.25 -1.96
CA GLY A 541 -14.14 16.72 -1.81
C GLY A 541 -15.18 17.25 -0.82
N THR A 542 -15.91 16.38 -0.12
CA THR A 542 -16.65 16.75 1.09
C THR A 542 -15.93 16.25 2.34
N PHE A 543 -16.07 16.95 3.47
CA PHE A 543 -15.81 16.38 4.80
C PHE A 543 -17.11 16.50 5.63
N PRO A 544 -17.80 15.38 5.92
CA PRO A 544 -19.10 15.41 6.59
C PRO A 544 -19.05 16.05 7.98
N GLY A 545 -19.96 16.99 8.24
CA GLY A 545 -20.15 17.54 9.58
C GLY A 545 -20.85 16.56 10.54
N PRO A 546 -20.69 16.73 11.86
CA PRO A 546 -21.34 15.88 12.86
C PRO A 546 -22.87 15.87 12.67
N THR A 547 -23.52 14.71 12.82
CA THR A 547 -24.98 14.60 12.67
C THR A 547 -25.62 13.64 13.66
N VAL A 548 -26.94 13.76 13.86
CA VAL A 548 -27.74 13.01 14.83
C VAL A 548 -28.93 12.35 14.13
N SER A 549 -29.22 11.09 14.46
CA SER A 549 -30.41 10.37 13.95
C SER A 549 -31.71 11.14 14.21
N THR A 550 -32.57 11.22 13.20
CA THR A 550 -33.87 11.92 13.26
C THR A 550 -34.71 11.41 14.44
N PHE A 551 -35.48 12.29 15.09
CA PHE A 551 -36.29 11.92 16.26
C PHE A 551 -37.21 10.71 15.99
N GLY A 552 -37.18 9.73 16.90
CA GLY A 552 -37.92 8.47 16.76
C GLY A 552 -37.19 7.37 15.97
N SER A 553 -36.17 7.70 15.17
CA SER A 553 -35.21 6.74 14.63
C SER A 553 -34.39 6.13 15.78
N HIS A 554 -34.10 4.83 15.69
CA HIS A 554 -33.22 4.13 16.64
C HIS A 554 -32.24 3.16 15.95
N GLU A 555 -32.15 3.21 14.62
CA GLU A 555 -31.04 2.63 13.87
C GLU A 555 -30.58 3.64 12.81
N MET A 556 -29.27 3.78 12.64
CA MET A 556 -28.69 4.45 11.47
C MET A 556 -28.01 3.40 10.60
N ARG A 557 -28.26 3.49 9.29
CA ARG A 557 -27.67 2.61 8.30
C ARG A 557 -26.75 3.43 7.40
N VAL A 558 -25.46 3.16 7.44
CA VAL A 558 -24.47 3.81 6.58
C VAL A 558 -24.15 2.86 5.44
N VAL A 559 -24.12 3.36 4.21
CA VAL A 559 -23.76 2.61 3.01
C VAL A 559 -22.59 3.30 2.35
N PHE A 560 -21.50 2.58 2.13
CA PHE A 560 -20.35 3.05 1.35
C PHE A 560 -20.28 2.23 0.06
N SER A 561 -20.12 2.91 -1.09
CA SER A 561 -19.90 2.25 -2.38
C SER A 561 -18.68 2.85 -3.08
N SER A 562 -17.82 1.98 -3.61
CA SER A 562 -16.78 2.32 -4.57
C SER A 562 -17.07 1.74 -5.95
N ASP A 563 -16.55 2.38 -7.00
CA ASP A 563 -16.63 1.90 -8.39
C ASP A 563 -15.39 1.11 -8.82
N SER A 564 -15.35 0.71 -10.10
CA SER A 564 -14.23 -0.04 -10.71
C SER A 564 -12.96 0.79 -10.99
N SER A 565 -12.93 2.09 -10.67
CA SER A 565 -11.98 3.05 -11.26
C SER A 565 -11.43 4.11 -10.29
N GLY A 566 -10.58 3.69 -9.36
CA GLY A 566 -9.78 4.59 -8.50
C GLY A 566 -10.09 4.43 -7.02
N THR A 567 -9.18 4.89 -6.15
CA THR A 567 -9.32 4.68 -4.71
C THR A 567 -8.52 5.70 -3.91
N ALA A 568 -8.89 5.89 -2.64
CA ALA A 568 -8.29 6.80 -1.68
C ALA A 568 -8.23 6.13 -0.28
N ASN A 569 -7.66 6.81 0.71
CA ASN A 569 -7.54 6.30 2.09
C ASN A 569 -8.90 6.04 2.80
N GLY A 570 -10.01 6.52 2.24
CA GLY A 570 -11.35 6.30 2.77
C GLY A 570 -11.63 7.10 4.03
N PHE A 571 -12.31 6.49 5.00
CA PHE A 571 -12.85 7.20 6.16
C PHE A 571 -12.72 6.40 7.45
N LYS A 572 -12.76 7.14 8.56
CA LYS A 572 -12.95 6.61 9.91
C LYS A 572 -13.96 7.48 10.65
N ALA A 573 -15.02 6.86 11.14
CA ALA A 573 -16.16 7.49 11.77
C ALA A 573 -16.37 6.95 13.19
N PHE A 574 -16.86 7.81 14.07
CA PHE A 574 -17.22 7.50 15.46
C PHE A 574 -18.73 7.65 15.64
N TYR A 575 -19.31 6.79 16.47
CA TYR A 575 -20.73 6.85 16.82
C TYR A 575 -20.94 6.82 18.34
N GLU A 576 -21.98 7.50 18.82
CA GLU A 576 -22.41 7.49 20.22
C GLU A 576 -23.93 7.43 20.36
N VAL A 577 -24.42 6.44 21.12
CA VAL A 577 -25.84 6.15 21.37
C VAL A 577 -26.32 6.87 22.63
N ARG A 578 -26.82 8.08 22.46
CA ARG A 578 -27.22 9.00 23.52
C ARG A 578 -28.68 8.82 23.89
N LYS A 579 -29.09 9.24 25.10
CA LYS A 579 -30.52 9.36 25.41
C LYS A 579 -31.15 10.37 24.45
N ALA A 580 -32.28 10.00 23.83
CA ALA A 580 -33.02 10.93 22.98
C ALA A 580 -33.50 12.14 23.79
N PHE A 581 -33.59 13.30 23.15
CA PHE A 581 -34.23 14.47 23.74
C PHE A 581 -35.74 14.22 23.95
N LYS A 582 -36.40 15.04 24.78
CA LYS A 582 -37.85 14.90 25.02
C LYS A 582 -38.72 15.39 23.86
N GLU A 583 -38.20 16.33 23.09
CA GLU A 583 -38.86 17.07 22.01
C GLU A 583 -37.88 17.08 20.82
N ASP A 584 -38.36 17.06 19.57
CA ASP A 584 -37.51 17.13 18.36
C ASP A 584 -36.97 18.55 18.10
N ILE A 585 -37.75 19.56 18.49
CA ILE A 585 -37.38 20.98 18.52
C ILE A 585 -37.79 21.47 19.92
N PRO A 586 -36.93 22.18 20.68
CA PRO A 586 -37.28 22.58 22.03
C PRO A 586 -38.47 23.55 22.07
N SER A 587 -39.32 23.38 23.07
CA SER A 587 -40.36 24.34 23.42
C SER A 587 -39.80 25.69 23.92
N LYS A 588 -38.55 25.70 24.43
CA LYS A 588 -37.79 26.91 24.79
C LYS A 588 -36.28 26.62 24.91
N ASP A 589 -35.45 27.59 24.53
CA ASP A 589 -34.00 27.57 24.76
C ASP A 589 -33.60 27.28 26.21
N GLY A 590 -32.52 26.51 26.37
CA GLY A 590 -31.86 26.27 27.65
C GLY A 590 -32.55 25.28 28.59
N LEU A 591 -33.63 24.61 28.17
CA LEU A 591 -34.31 23.59 28.96
C LEU A 591 -33.46 22.33 29.20
N GLU A 592 -32.61 21.95 28.23
CA GLU A 592 -31.62 20.88 28.41
C GLU A 592 -30.23 21.40 27.97
N PRO A 593 -29.12 21.14 28.72
CA PRO A 593 -27.86 21.91 28.55
C PRO A 593 -27.12 21.76 27.20
N ARG A 594 -27.62 20.92 26.32
CA ARG A 594 -27.02 20.52 25.03
C ARG A 594 -28.00 20.51 23.87
N HIS A 595 -29.27 20.87 24.12
CA HIS A 595 -30.31 21.01 23.11
C HIS A 595 -30.80 22.47 23.13
N CYS A 596 -30.66 23.18 22.02
CA CYS A 596 -31.10 24.57 21.89
C CYS A 596 -31.92 24.83 20.64
N GLY A 597 -32.38 26.07 20.48
CA GLY A 597 -33.31 26.47 19.46
C GLY A 597 -34.76 26.28 19.89
N HIS A 598 -35.66 26.70 19.01
CA HIS A 598 -37.09 26.62 19.22
C HIS A 598 -37.86 26.82 17.91
N ARG A 599 -39.16 26.53 17.95
CA ARG A 599 -40.09 26.94 16.89
C ARG A 599 -40.30 28.45 16.92
N ILE A 600 -40.27 29.08 15.75
CA ILE A 600 -40.57 30.50 15.52
C ILE A 600 -41.79 30.54 14.59
N VAL A 601 -42.78 31.36 14.92
CA VAL A 601 -44.00 31.51 14.10
C VAL A 601 -44.18 32.98 13.74
N ALA A 602 -44.24 33.28 12.45
CA ALA A 602 -44.48 34.62 11.94
C ALA A 602 -45.93 35.06 12.19
N ASN A 603 -46.12 36.35 12.43
CA ASN A 603 -47.44 36.97 12.59
C ASN A 603 -47.38 38.43 12.13
N ALA A 604 -48.53 39.14 12.11
CA ALA A 604 -48.64 40.49 11.56
C ALA A 604 -47.73 41.54 12.23
N ASP A 605 -47.21 41.29 13.43
CA ASP A 605 -46.26 42.16 14.15
C ASP A 605 -44.87 41.54 14.31
N HIS A 606 -44.67 40.32 13.79
CA HIS A 606 -43.43 39.56 13.85
C HIS A 606 -43.20 38.86 12.50
N VAL A 607 -42.83 39.67 11.51
CA VAL A 607 -42.60 39.28 10.09
C VAL A 607 -41.11 39.12 9.75
N THR A 608 -40.23 39.42 10.71
CA THR A 608 -38.77 39.22 10.63
C THR A 608 -38.21 38.94 12.02
N GLY A 609 -37.00 38.42 12.11
CA GLY A 609 -36.24 38.26 13.35
C GLY A 609 -34.84 37.67 13.13
N SER A 610 -34.09 37.48 14.22
CA SER A 610 -32.74 36.91 14.19
C SER A 610 -32.66 35.54 14.87
N ILE A 611 -31.79 34.67 14.36
CA ILE A 611 -31.44 33.36 14.91
C ILE A 611 -29.92 33.35 15.11
N MET A 612 -29.49 33.05 16.33
CA MET A 612 -28.11 33.23 16.77
C MET A 612 -27.62 31.97 17.47
N SER A 613 -26.36 31.57 17.22
CA SER A 613 -25.75 30.44 17.92
C SER A 613 -25.64 30.69 19.44
N PRO A 614 -25.71 29.66 20.29
CA PRO A 614 -25.61 29.80 21.76
C PRO A 614 -24.44 30.68 22.23
N GLY A 615 -24.79 31.78 22.88
CA GLY A 615 -23.82 32.71 23.46
C GLY A 615 -23.17 33.70 22.47
N TYR A 616 -23.61 33.77 21.21
CA TYR A 616 -23.08 34.72 20.22
C TYR A 616 -22.99 36.15 20.78
N ALA A 617 -21.89 36.91 20.59
CA ALA A 617 -20.70 36.63 19.78
C ALA A 617 -19.54 35.97 20.56
N ILE A 618 -19.83 35.28 21.67
CA ILE A 618 -18.86 34.45 22.40
C ILE A 618 -18.71 33.10 21.68
N LYS A 619 -17.61 32.39 21.93
CA LYS A 619 -17.36 31.05 21.40
C LYS A 619 -18.51 30.08 21.73
N TYR A 620 -19.04 29.39 20.73
CA TYR A 620 -20.01 28.30 20.95
C TYR A 620 -19.37 27.08 21.63
N ASN A 621 -20.19 26.29 22.33
CA ASN A 621 -19.77 25.07 23.01
C ASN A 621 -19.61 23.88 22.06
N ARG A 622 -18.65 23.00 22.39
CA ARG A 622 -18.58 21.63 21.85
C ARG A 622 -19.77 20.79 22.30
N ASP A 623 -20.06 19.72 21.57
CA ASP A 623 -21.11 18.75 21.89
C ASP A 623 -22.54 19.35 21.99
N THR A 624 -22.76 20.43 21.23
CA THR A 624 -24.02 21.18 21.13
C THR A 624 -24.84 20.67 19.96
N ILE A 625 -26.14 20.50 20.19
CA ILE A 625 -27.15 20.19 19.17
C ILE A 625 -28.22 21.28 19.28
N CYS A 626 -28.61 21.89 18.17
CA CYS A 626 -29.68 22.89 18.15
C CYS A 626 -30.54 22.76 16.92
N ASP A 627 -31.85 22.96 17.08
CA ASP A 627 -32.84 22.88 16.02
C ASP A 627 -33.84 24.03 16.15
N TRP A 628 -33.94 24.83 15.09
CA TRP A 628 -34.94 25.88 14.93
C TRP A 628 -35.85 25.53 13.75
N GLU A 629 -37.15 25.83 13.87
CA GLU A 629 -38.08 25.76 12.75
C GLU A 629 -38.83 27.09 12.65
N VAL A 630 -38.63 27.82 11.56
CA VAL A 630 -39.33 29.08 11.28
C VAL A 630 -40.53 28.78 10.39
N VAL A 631 -41.71 29.20 10.82
CA VAL A 631 -42.99 28.97 10.12
C VAL A 631 -43.62 30.31 9.77
N ALA A 632 -43.75 30.57 8.46
CA ALA A 632 -44.46 31.71 7.90
C ALA A 632 -45.98 31.50 7.90
N ARG A 633 -46.73 32.58 7.71
CA ARG A 633 -48.18 32.54 7.47
C ARG A 633 -48.49 31.73 6.19
N ALA A 634 -49.74 31.27 6.07
CA ALA A 634 -50.18 30.58 4.87
C ALA A 634 -49.91 31.43 3.60
N ASN A 635 -49.51 30.76 2.51
CA ASN A 635 -49.13 31.38 1.23
C ASN A 635 -47.93 32.36 1.29
N HIS A 636 -47.09 32.26 2.33
CA HIS A 636 -45.80 32.96 2.44
C HIS A 636 -44.66 31.94 2.53
N GLN A 637 -43.43 32.41 2.33
CA GLN A 637 -42.17 31.68 2.38
C GLN A 637 -41.22 32.42 3.35
N ILE A 638 -40.14 31.76 3.78
CA ILE A 638 -39.09 32.37 4.61
C ILE A 638 -37.87 32.61 3.73
N LEU A 639 -37.45 33.87 3.64
CA LEU A 639 -36.09 34.23 3.22
C LEU A 639 -35.18 34.18 4.45
N ILE A 640 -34.01 33.55 4.37
CA ILE A 640 -32.97 33.63 5.40
C ILE A 640 -31.65 34.18 4.83
N ARG A 641 -30.94 34.95 5.65
CA ARG A 641 -29.69 35.63 5.31
C ARG A 641 -28.68 35.49 6.44
N PHE A 642 -27.46 35.07 6.13
CA PHE A 642 -26.37 35.07 7.09
C PHE A 642 -25.74 36.47 7.18
N ASN A 643 -25.80 37.09 8.36
CA ASN A 643 -25.21 38.39 8.64
C ASN A 643 -23.85 38.25 9.34
N ALA A 644 -23.64 37.14 10.05
CA ALA A 644 -22.33 36.72 10.57
C ALA A 644 -22.20 35.20 10.49
N LEU A 645 -21.00 34.72 10.12
CA LEU A 645 -20.66 33.31 10.07
C LEU A 645 -19.19 33.14 10.49
N GLU A 646 -18.96 32.54 11.64
CA GLU A 646 -17.66 32.13 12.16
C GLU A 646 -17.79 30.72 12.78
N ILE A 647 -17.62 29.68 11.96
CA ILE A 647 -17.79 28.27 12.33
C ILE A 647 -16.57 27.47 11.87
N GLU A 648 -16.13 26.47 12.66
CA GLU A 648 -15.00 25.61 12.30
C GLU A 648 -15.29 24.75 11.05
N GLY A 649 -14.66 25.11 9.93
CA GLY A 649 -14.73 24.41 8.65
C GLY A 649 -14.17 25.26 7.51
N GLU A 650 -14.31 24.79 6.27
CA GLU A 650 -13.95 25.54 5.06
C GLU A 650 -14.94 25.23 3.92
N MET A 651 -15.35 26.26 3.19
CA MET A 651 -16.23 26.15 2.01
C MET A 651 -15.58 26.86 0.82
N THR A 652 -15.62 26.19 -0.33
CA THR A 652 -15.22 26.71 -1.65
C THR A 652 -16.19 26.21 -2.71
N ASP A 653 -16.12 26.74 -3.93
CA ASP A 653 -17.05 26.40 -5.02
C ASP A 653 -17.02 24.90 -5.44
N THR A 654 -16.05 24.11 -4.97
CA THR A 654 -15.89 22.68 -5.30
C THR A 654 -15.56 21.79 -4.09
N HIS A 655 -15.61 22.32 -2.85
CA HIS A 655 -15.22 21.58 -1.65
C HIS A 655 -15.88 22.17 -0.40
N VAL A 656 -16.57 21.33 0.38
CA VAL A 656 -17.26 21.70 1.64
C VAL A 656 -16.78 20.79 2.75
N SER A 657 -16.15 21.36 3.79
CA SER A 657 -15.50 20.63 4.88
C SER A 657 -15.94 21.18 6.23
N CYS A 658 -16.94 20.53 6.84
CA CYS A 658 -17.56 20.98 8.08
C CYS A 658 -17.22 20.06 9.28
N GLN A 659 -16.00 19.49 9.27
CA GLN A 659 -15.49 18.43 10.16
C GLN A 659 -15.88 18.58 11.65
N ASN A 660 -15.75 19.79 12.21
CA ASN A 660 -15.92 20.02 13.65
C ASN A 660 -17.28 20.63 14.00
N ALA A 661 -17.88 21.43 13.11
CA ALA A 661 -19.16 22.08 13.33
C ALA A 661 -19.85 22.41 11.99
N VAL A 662 -21.17 22.27 11.96
CA VAL A 662 -21.98 22.46 10.74
C VAL A 662 -23.32 23.10 11.07
N VAL A 663 -23.75 24.07 10.25
CA VAL A 663 -25.15 24.48 10.15
C VAL A 663 -25.76 23.76 8.95
N ARG A 664 -26.90 23.11 9.14
CA ARG A 664 -27.71 22.52 8.06
C ARG A 664 -28.97 23.34 7.87
N VAL A 665 -29.31 23.63 6.62
CA VAL A 665 -30.55 24.33 6.24
C VAL A 665 -31.40 23.40 5.39
N ASP A 666 -32.58 23.04 5.90
CA ASP A 666 -33.56 22.17 5.25
C ASP A 666 -34.74 23.06 4.80
N ALA A 667 -34.67 23.52 3.54
CA ALA A 667 -35.55 24.53 2.92
C ALA A 667 -36.76 23.93 2.17
N ASP A 668 -36.87 22.60 2.15
CA ASP A 668 -37.94 21.85 1.50
C ASP A 668 -38.33 20.63 2.36
N LEU A 669 -39.05 20.89 3.45
CA LEU A 669 -39.43 19.88 4.43
C LEU A 669 -40.43 18.81 3.90
N GLU A 670 -40.97 18.99 2.69
CA GLU A 670 -41.80 17.98 2.01
C GLU A 670 -40.98 17.03 1.12
N ASN A 671 -39.74 17.38 0.76
CA ASN A 671 -38.82 16.48 0.05
C ASN A 671 -38.33 15.36 0.99
N THR A 672 -38.81 14.14 0.77
CA THR A 672 -38.44 12.95 1.56
C THR A 672 -36.98 12.58 1.44
N ASP A 673 -36.33 12.93 0.34
CA ASP A 673 -35.02 12.42 -0.05
C ASP A 673 -33.89 13.35 0.42
N ARG A 674 -34.23 14.55 0.94
CA ARG A 674 -33.30 15.52 1.57
C ARG A 674 -32.09 15.93 0.71
N THR A 675 -32.20 15.78 -0.61
CA THR A 675 -31.20 16.22 -1.61
C THR A 675 -30.83 17.70 -1.51
N ASP A 676 -31.73 18.51 -0.96
CA ASP A 676 -31.67 19.97 -0.97
C ASP A 676 -31.16 20.56 0.36
N VAL A 677 -30.72 19.72 1.32
CA VAL A 677 -30.20 20.16 2.61
C VAL A 677 -28.79 20.71 2.46
N LEU A 678 -28.62 22.02 2.68
CA LEU A 678 -27.32 22.69 2.52
C LEU A 678 -26.49 22.64 3.82
N GLU A 679 -25.28 22.08 3.75
CA GLU A 679 -24.28 22.17 4.83
C GLU A 679 -23.45 23.47 4.71
N ILE A 680 -23.34 24.21 5.82
CA ILE A 680 -22.70 25.53 5.89
C ILE A 680 -21.70 25.57 7.07
N CYS A 681 -20.49 26.04 6.82
CA CYS A 681 -19.42 26.21 7.81
C CYS A 681 -18.34 27.20 7.32
N GLY A 682 -17.29 27.43 8.13
CA GLY A 682 -16.20 28.36 7.79
C GLY A 682 -16.50 29.82 8.14
N THR A 683 -15.86 30.74 7.42
CA THR A 683 -15.92 32.20 7.69
C THR A 683 -16.19 33.06 6.45
N ASP A 684 -16.32 32.47 5.25
CA ASP A 684 -16.52 33.23 4.00
C ASP A 684 -18.01 33.42 3.70
N LEU A 685 -18.59 34.50 4.23
CA LEU A 685 -19.97 34.91 3.93
C LEU A 685 -20.24 35.14 2.45
N SER A 686 -19.22 35.36 1.59
CA SER A 686 -19.44 35.59 0.16
C SER A 686 -19.93 34.36 -0.60
N ARG A 687 -19.87 33.17 0.01
CA ARG A 687 -20.38 31.91 -0.55
C ARG A 687 -21.82 31.59 -0.14
N VAL A 688 -22.32 32.24 0.91
CA VAL A 688 -23.62 31.94 1.51
C VAL A 688 -24.66 32.93 1.03
N HIS A 689 -25.22 32.65 -0.15
CA HIS A 689 -26.30 33.43 -0.74
C HIS A 689 -27.60 33.32 0.09
N PRO A 690 -28.49 34.32 0.06
CA PRO A 690 -29.78 34.24 0.76
C PRO A 690 -30.64 33.07 0.25
N ILE A 691 -31.21 32.30 1.18
CA ILE A 691 -31.94 31.06 0.90
C ILE A 691 -33.44 31.33 1.09
N ILE A 692 -34.29 30.85 0.18
CA ILE A 692 -35.76 30.98 0.28
C ILE A 692 -36.35 29.58 0.41
N SER A 693 -37.21 29.36 1.40
CA SER A 693 -37.93 28.10 1.57
C SER A 693 -38.93 27.87 0.43
N LYS A 694 -39.09 26.63 -0.02
CA LYS A 694 -40.11 26.30 -1.03
C LYS A 694 -41.52 26.47 -0.46
N ASN A 695 -41.71 26.03 0.78
CA ASN A 695 -42.99 26.06 1.50
C ASN A 695 -42.99 27.14 2.60
N ASN A 696 -44.05 27.21 3.42
CA ASN A 696 -44.16 28.18 4.52
C ASN A 696 -43.37 27.79 5.78
N SER A 697 -42.37 26.91 5.67
CA SER A 697 -41.54 26.46 6.78
C SER A 697 -40.10 26.16 6.33
N ILE A 698 -39.16 26.36 7.25
CA ILE A 698 -37.73 26.06 7.07
C ILE A 698 -37.14 25.56 8.40
N ARG A 699 -36.35 24.48 8.36
CA ARG A 699 -35.60 23.99 9.53
C ARG A 699 -34.13 24.38 9.40
N ILE A 700 -33.56 24.89 10.49
CA ILE A 700 -32.15 25.21 10.61
C ILE A 700 -31.62 24.41 11.80
N SER A 701 -30.58 23.62 11.59
CA SER A 701 -29.96 22.81 12.65
C SER A 701 -28.48 23.15 12.79
N PHE A 702 -27.95 23.18 14.00
CA PHE A 702 -26.54 23.42 14.28
C PHE A 702 -25.97 22.30 15.15
N PHE A 703 -24.90 21.67 14.67
CA PHE A 703 -24.26 20.52 15.32
C PHE A 703 -22.78 20.79 15.54
N THR A 704 -22.25 20.44 16.72
CA THR A 704 -20.82 20.55 17.02
C THR A 704 -20.26 19.23 17.57
N SER A 705 -19.05 18.87 17.12
CA SER A 705 -18.37 17.62 17.49
C SER A 705 -18.08 17.56 19.01
N PRO A 706 -18.14 16.38 19.65
CA PRO A 706 -17.88 16.26 21.09
C PRO A 706 -16.40 16.48 21.44
N ASP A 707 -15.48 16.07 20.57
CA ASP A 707 -14.06 15.95 20.90
C ASP A 707 -13.19 17.07 20.33
N LYS A 708 -13.48 17.54 19.12
CA LYS A 708 -12.54 18.33 18.30
C LYS A 708 -12.99 19.79 18.06
N VAL A 709 -13.64 20.43 19.03
CA VAL A 709 -14.14 21.81 18.89
C VAL A 709 -13.43 22.77 19.85
N ASN A 710 -12.85 23.84 19.29
CA ASN A 710 -12.25 24.96 20.02
C ASN A 710 -13.20 26.17 20.12
N GLY A 711 -14.27 26.19 19.32
CA GLY A 711 -15.29 27.23 19.23
C GLY A 711 -14.82 28.46 18.47
N LEU A 712 -15.59 28.91 17.49
CA LEU A 712 -15.51 30.26 16.91
C LEU A 712 -16.74 31.07 17.37
N LYS A 713 -16.88 32.35 16.99
CA LYS A 713 -17.97 33.21 17.50
C LYS A 713 -19.38 32.73 17.13
N GLY A 714 -19.49 31.78 16.20
CA GLY A 714 -20.75 31.22 15.73
C GLY A 714 -21.39 32.08 14.66
N PHE A 715 -22.73 32.16 14.65
CA PHE A 715 -23.46 32.79 13.55
C PHE A 715 -24.60 33.69 14.03
N ASN A 716 -24.98 34.60 13.15
CA ASN A 716 -26.22 35.38 13.22
C ASN A 716 -26.89 35.34 11.85
N ILE A 717 -28.11 34.80 11.80
CA ILE A 717 -28.97 34.69 10.62
C ILE A 717 -30.18 35.59 10.86
N THR A 718 -30.55 36.47 9.91
CA THR A 718 -31.92 37.03 9.93
C THR A 718 -32.83 36.23 9.01
N TRP A 719 -34.09 36.11 9.42
CA TRP A 719 -35.16 35.50 8.66
C TRP A 719 -36.24 36.54 8.42
N THR A 720 -36.84 36.53 7.25
CA THR A 720 -37.90 37.46 6.86
C THR A 720 -39.00 36.70 6.11
N GLU A 721 -40.24 37.01 6.43
CA GLU A 721 -41.41 36.50 5.72
C GLU A 721 -41.58 37.20 4.38
N VAL A 722 -41.58 36.43 3.30
CA VAL A 722 -41.67 36.91 1.92
C VAL A 722 -42.75 36.15 1.15
N ARG A 723 -43.42 36.80 0.19
CA ARG A 723 -44.40 36.15 -0.70
C ARG A 723 -43.99 36.37 -2.14
N LYS A 724 -43.61 35.31 -2.85
CA LYS A 724 -43.31 35.39 -4.28
C LYS A 724 -44.59 35.70 -5.08
N VAL A 725 -44.52 36.71 -5.94
CA VAL A 725 -45.66 37.25 -6.70
C VAL A 725 -45.51 36.94 -8.19
N ALA A 726 -46.60 36.61 -8.86
CA ALA A 726 -46.61 36.32 -10.29
C ALA A 726 -46.87 37.58 -11.13
N HIS A 727 -47.67 38.51 -10.60
CA HIS A 727 -48.05 39.76 -11.27
C HIS A 727 -47.95 40.94 -10.30
N ASP A 728 -47.14 41.95 -10.64
CA ASP A 728 -46.89 43.18 -9.84
C ASP A 728 -48.09 43.77 -9.04
N PRO A 729 -49.34 43.85 -9.56
CA PRO A 729 -50.49 44.30 -8.75
C PRO A 729 -50.80 43.46 -7.50
N GLU A 730 -50.39 42.20 -7.40
CA GLU A 730 -50.67 41.29 -6.27
C GLU A 730 -49.96 41.67 -4.96
N CYS A 731 -49.06 42.66 -5.02
CA CYS A 731 -48.37 43.26 -3.87
C CYS A 731 -48.71 44.75 -3.67
N SER A 732 -49.52 45.35 -4.54
CA SER A 732 -49.74 46.81 -4.57
C SER A 732 -50.75 47.27 -3.50
N SER A 733 -50.30 47.36 -2.25
CA SER A 733 -51.11 47.80 -1.10
C SER A 733 -50.25 48.58 -0.09
N GLU A 734 -50.86 49.50 0.69
CA GLU A 734 -50.13 50.33 1.67
C GLU A 734 -49.40 49.53 2.77
N THR A 735 -49.75 48.25 2.96
CA THR A 735 -49.16 47.35 3.95
C THR A 735 -48.07 46.43 3.41
N HIS A 736 -47.77 46.48 2.10
CA HIS A 736 -46.76 45.62 1.48
C HIS A 736 -45.83 46.39 0.53
N TYR A 737 -44.60 45.90 0.38
CA TYR A 737 -43.60 46.43 -0.56
C TYR A 737 -43.17 45.35 -1.56
N LEU A 738 -43.06 45.73 -2.84
CA LEU A 738 -42.66 44.84 -3.92
C LEU A 738 -41.19 45.10 -4.30
N CYS A 739 -40.34 44.10 -4.06
CA CYS A 739 -38.94 44.10 -4.44
C CYS A 739 -38.78 44.13 -5.97
N THR A 740 -37.90 45.01 -6.45
CA THR A 740 -37.88 45.43 -7.86
C THR A 740 -37.40 44.33 -8.81
N TYR A 741 -36.38 43.56 -8.39
CA TYR A 741 -35.67 42.59 -9.22
C TYR A 741 -36.07 41.14 -8.89
N THR A 742 -36.22 40.79 -7.60
CA THR A 742 -36.61 39.43 -7.18
C THR A 742 -38.11 39.16 -7.27
N LYS A 743 -38.94 40.21 -7.35
CA LYS A 743 -40.42 40.13 -7.31
C LYS A 743 -40.96 39.42 -6.07
N LEU A 744 -40.24 39.55 -4.96
CA LEU A 744 -40.72 39.21 -3.63
C LEU A 744 -41.59 40.35 -3.08
N CYS A 745 -42.70 39.98 -2.45
CA CYS A 745 -43.57 40.86 -1.70
C CYS A 745 -43.26 40.73 -0.21
N ILE A 746 -42.91 41.83 0.44
CA ILE A 746 -42.55 41.90 1.87
C ILE A 746 -43.52 42.84 2.61
N ASP A 747 -43.55 42.79 3.94
CA ASP A 747 -44.34 43.74 4.75
C ASP A 747 -43.75 45.17 4.65
N ALA A 748 -44.59 46.19 4.49
CA ALA A 748 -44.13 47.58 4.33
C ALA A 748 -43.35 48.11 5.56
N LYS A 749 -43.52 47.53 6.75
CA LYS A 749 -42.74 47.83 7.97
C LYS A 749 -41.23 47.52 7.81
N LEU A 750 -40.86 46.68 6.85
CA LEU A 750 -39.48 46.22 6.63
C LEU A 750 -38.67 47.13 5.72
N ARG A 751 -39.31 48.04 5.00
CA ARG A 751 -38.63 49.01 4.15
C ARG A 751 -37.94 50.08 5.02
N CYS A 752 -36.66 50.33 4.78
CA CYS A 752 -35.83 51.27 5.54
C CYS A 752 -35.57 50.84 6.99
N ASN A 753 -35.45 49.54 7.24
CA ASN A 753 -35.17 48.98 8.56
C ASN A 753 -33.67 48.73 8.82
N GLY A 754 -32.80 48.92 7.82
CA GLY A 754 -31.36 48.68 7.89
C GLY A 754 -30.92 47.26 7.52
N GLU A 755 -31.85 46.37 7.19
CA GLU A 755 -31.60 45.01 6.70
C GLU A 755 -32.08 44.85 5.25
N ILE A 756 -31.38 44.03 4.45
CA ILE A 756 -31.77 43.79 3.06
C ILE A 756 -32.67 42.55 3.00
N ASN A 757 -33.97 42.80 2.90
CA ASN A 757 -35.07 41.81 2.90
C ASN A 757 -35.49 41.40 1.48
N CYS A 758 -35.06 42.14 0.45
CA CYS A 758 -35.45 41.85 -0.93
C CYS A 758 -34.74 40.67 -1.60
N GLY A 759 -33.83 39.99 -0.90
CA GLY A 759 -33.27 38.70 -1.30
C GLY A 759 -31.87 38.77 -1.93
N HIS A 760 -31.60 37.88 -2.90
CA HIS A 760 -30.30 37.79 -3.56
C HIS A 760 -30.15 38.84 -4.66
N HIS A 761 -29.15 39.71 -4.53
CA HIS A 761 -28.86 40.83 -5.44
C HIS A 761 -30.01 41.85 -5.64
N ASP A 762 -30.89 42.00 -4.65
CA ASP A 762 -31.91 43.05 -4.60
C ASP A 762 -31.92 43.69 -3.20
N ASP A 763 -31.60 44.97 -3.16
CA ASP A 763 -31.53 45.86 -1.99
C ASP A 763 -32.51 47.04 -2.12
N THR A 764 -33.53 46.91 -2.97
CA THR A 764 -34.37 48.06 -3.35
C THR A 764 -35.27 48.59 -2.23
N ASP A 765 -35.50 47.78 -1.19
CA ASP A 765 -36.11 48.15 0.09
C ASP A 765 -35.28 49.20 0.86
N GLU A 766 -33.96 49.05 0.91
CA GLU A 766 -33.05 49.94 1.64
C GLU A 766 -32.45 51.06 0.76
N ALA A 767 -32.31 50.83 -0.55
CA ALA A 767 -31.69 51.78 -1.47
C ALA A 767 -32.48 53.10 -1.64
N HIS A 768 -33.77 53.12 -1.29
CA HIS A 768 -34.70 54.23 -1.60
C HIS A 768 -35.32 54.87 -0.34
N CYS A 769 -34.51 55.08 0.70
CA CYS A 769 -34.98 55.55 2.01
C CYS A 769 -34.93 57.06 2.24
N ASN A 770 -34.00 57.77 1.59
CA ASN A 770 -33.91 59.24 1.67
C ASN A 770 -34.86 59.91 0.66
N ILE A 771 -36.16 59.73 0.83
CA ILE A 771 -37.19 60.55 0.17
C ILE A 771 -38.19 61.05 1.22
N THR A 772 -37.75 62.00 2.05
CA THR A 772 -38.67 63.00 2.57
C THR A 772 -39.16 63.86 1.41
N GLU A 773 -40.46 64.14 1.35
CA GLU A 773 -41.01 65.03 0.32
C GLU A 773 -40.41 66.44 0.44
N SER A 774 -39.52 66.78 -0.49
CA SER A 774 -39.06 68.15 -0.71
C SER A 774 -39.35 68.55 -2.15
N ALA A 775 -40.48 69.25 -2.35
CA ALA A 775 -41.00 69.66 -3.66
C ALA A 775 -40.20 70.83 -4.28
N THR A 776 -38.87 70.72 -4.30
CA THR A 776 -37.94 71.82 -4.62
C THR A 776 -36.89 71.50 -5.68
N ASP A 777 -36.66 70.23 -6.03
CA ASP A 777 -35.51 69.84 -6.89
C ASP A 777 -35.78 69.91 -8.42
N MET A 778 -36.96 70.41 -8.83
CA MET A 778 -37.23 70.75 -10.24
C MET A 778 -36.68 72.14 -10.62
N LEU A 779 -36.35 72.99 -9.66
CA LEU A 779 -35.84 74.35 -9.91
C LEU A 779 -34.31 74.38 -9.97
N THR A 780 -33.65 73.67 -9.05
CA THR A 780 -32.19 73.48 -8.97
C THR A 780 -31.62 72.86 -10.25
N THR A 781 -32.22 71.78 -10.73
CA THR A 781 -31.86 71.08 -11.97
C THR A 781 -31.99 71.98 -13.21
N LEU A 782 -33.04 72.81 -13.28
CA LEU A 782 -33.27 73.75 -14.37
C LEU A 782 -32.31 74.95 -14.34
N VAL A 783 -31.94 75.44 -13.14
CA VAL A 783 -30.87 76.44 -12.95
C VAL A 783 -29.50 75.85 -13.31
N ALA A 784 -29.19 74.61 -12.92
CA ALA A 784 -27.93 73.95 -13.27
C ALA A 784 -27.79 73.71 -14.79
N ALA A 785 -28.87 73.28 -15.45
CA ALA A 785 -28.91 73.09 -16.90
C ALA A 785 -28.73 74.41 -17.68
N THR A 786 -29.32 75.51 -17.21
CA THR A 786 -29.15 76.82 -17.84
C THR A 786 -27.76 77.41 -17.60
N PHE A 787 -27.21 77.34 -16.38
CA PHE A 787 -25.85 77.81 -16.10
C PHE A 787 -24.78 77.02 -16.87
N SER A 788 -24.89 75.69 -16.95
CA SER A 788 -23.96 74.87 -17.74
C SER A 788 -24.06 75.17 -19.25
N GLY A 789 -25.27 75.40 -19.77
CA GLY A 789 -25.48 75.89 -21.13
C GLY A 789 -24.81 77.24 -21.41
N PHE A 790 -24.96 78.23 -20.52
CA PHE A 790 -24.29 79.52 -20.64
C PHE A 790 -22.76 79.39 -20.56
N ILE A 791 -22.22 78.55 -19.67
CA ILE A 791 -20.78 78.28 -19.57
C ILE A 791 -20.26 77.65 -20.87
N PHE A 792 -20.98 76.70 -21.46
CA PHE A 792 -20.63 76.14 -22.78
C PHE A 792 -20.63 77.19 -23.90
N LEU A 793 -21.63 78.08 -23.94
CA LEU A 793 -21.68 79.18 -24.91
C LEU A 793 -20.53 80.19 -24.72
N PHE A 794 -20.15 80.52 -23.47
CA PHE A 794 -19.00 81.37 -23.18
C PHE A 794 -17.68 80.71 -23.58
N ILE A 795 -17.50 79.43 -23.30
CA ILE A 795 -16.31 78.66 -23.70
C ILE A 795 -16.22 78.57 -25.24
N PHE A 796 -17.33 78.25 -25.92
CA PHE A 796 -17.36 78.17 -27.38
C PHE A 796 -17.08 79.54 -28.02
N GLY A 797 -17.69 80.62 -27.50
CA GLY A 797 -17.42 81.99 -27.91
C GLY A 797 -15.96 82.41 -27.70
N PHE A 798 -15.37 82.05 -26.55
CA PHE A 798 -13.96 82.28 -26.26
C PHE A 798 -13.04 81.54 -27.24
N PHE A 799 -13.32 80.26 -27.54
CA PHE A 799 -12.60 79.51 -28.57
C PHE A 799 -12.78 80.12 -29.97
N CYS A 800 -13.98 80.57 -30.36
CA CYS A 800 -14.20 81.29 -31.62
C CYS A 800 -13.38 82.59 -31.70
N VAL A 801 -13.30 83.37 -30.61
CA VAL A 801 -12.46 84.58 -30.53
C VAL A 801 -10.97 84.24 -30.60
N LEU A 802 -10.52 83.16 -29.95
CA LEU A 802 -9.15 82.66 -30.07
C LEU A 802 -8.83 82.19 -31.49
N PHE A 803 -9.72 81.45 -32.15
CA PHE A 803 -9.56 81.03 -33.55
C PHE A 803 -9.55 82.23 -34.51
N LYS A 804 -10.38 83.25 -34.29
CA LYS A 804 -10.35 84.52 -35.06
C LYS A 804 -8.99 85.22 -34.90
N LYS A 805 -8.51 85.40 -33.66
CA LYS A 805 -7.16 85.95 -33.38
C LYS A 805 -6.02 85.08 -33.95
N LYS A 806 -6.20 83.76 -34.04
CA LYS A 806 -5.22 82.80 -34.59
C LYS A 806 -5.20 82.80 -36.13
N LEU A 807 -6.33 83.05 -36.80
CA LEU A 807 -6.40 83.28 -38.25
C LEU A 807 -5.75 84.61 -38.64
N GLU A 808 -6.05 85.71 -37.94
CA GLU A 808 -5.46 87.02 -38.25
C GLU A 808 -3.95 87.04 -38.01
N ARG A 809 -3.45 86.36 -36.98
CA ARG A 809 -2.00 86.15 -36.78
C ARG A 809 -1.36 85.33 -37.90
N LYS A 810 -2.07 84.38 -38.53
CA LYS A 810 -1.56 83.67 -39.72
C LYS A 810 -1.51 84.54 -40.98
N LYS A 811 -2.47 85.46 -41.19
CA LYS A 811 -2.42 86.42 -42.33
C LYS A 811 -1.23 87.38 -42.29
N LYS A 812 -0.55 87.55 -41.16
CA LYS A 812 0.64 88.43 -41.01
C LYS A 812 2.00 87.71 -41.05
N HIS A 813 2.02 86.39 -41.29
CA HIS A 813 3.28 85.61 -41.37
C HIS A 813 3.49 84.89 -42.72
N GLN A 814 2.82 85.36 -43.78
CA GLN A 814 2.95 84.86 -45.16
C GLN A 814 3.42 85.95 -46.14
N ARG A 815 4.33 86.82 -45.68
CA ARG A 815 5.01 87.86 -46.48
C ARG A 815 6.51 88.02 -46.12
N ARG A 816 7.22 86.90 -45.88
CA ARG A 816 8.70 86.92 -45.73
C ARG A 816 9.38 85.56 -45.91
N ARG A 817 9.20 84.90 -47.07
CA ARG A 817 10.08 83.77 -47.48
C ARG A 817 10.12 83.45 -48.99
N ASN A 818 10.17 84.47 -49.84
CA ASN A 818 10.75 84.30 -51.19
C ASN A 818 12.27 84.45 -51.07
N ALA A 819 13.01 83.34 -50.96
CA ALA A 819 14.47 83.32 -51.06
C ALA A 819 15.02 81.89 -51.24
N ALA A 820 16.02 81.75 -52.12
CA ALA A 820 16.97 80.64 -52.26
C ALA A 820 16.42 79.22 -52.53
N CYS A 821 16.51 78.82 -53.81
CA CYS A 821 16.40 77.44 -54.30
C CYS A 821 17.69 76.63 -54.04
N ALA A 822 17.58 75.30 -53.90
CA ALA A 822 18.48 74.30 -54.51
C ALA A 822 17.96 72.86 -54.27
N GLY A 823 18.17 71.97 -55.25
CA GLY A 823 17.98 70.50 -55.17
C GLY A 823 19.06 69.82 -56.04
N PRO A 824 18.90 68.60 -56.59
CA PRO A 824 17.84 67.58 -56.44
C PRO A 824 18.38 66.42 -55.55
N SER A 825 18.26 65.08 -55.73
CA SER A 825 17.60 64.14 -56.68
C SER A 825 17.50 62.74 -56.01
N GLY A 826 16.76 61.79 -56.60
CA GLY A 826 16.79 60.36 -56.20
C GLY A 826 15.60 59.52 -56.68
N HIS A 827 15.84 58.61 -57.64
CA HIS A 827 14.88 57.64 -58.23
C HIS A 827 14.44 56.52 -57.26
N HIS A 828 13.39 55.68 -57.46
CA HIS A 828 12.33 55.61 -58.48
C HIS A 828 11.03 54.92 -57.95
N HIS A 829 10.08 54.67 -58.85
CA HIS A 829 8.76 54.00 -58.69
C HIS A 829 8.85 52.51 -59.18
N PRO A 830 7.79 51.67 -59.36
CA PRO A 830 6.34 51.81 -59.07
C PRO A 830 5.59 50.53 -58.52
N GLN A 831 4.29 50.66 -58.18
CA GLN A 831 3.15 49.69 -58.42
C GLN A 831 3.19 48.23 -57.81
N GLN A 832 2.09 47.45 -57.63
CA GLN A 832 0.62 47.67 -57.71
C GLN A 832 -0.23 46.71 -56.82
N THR A 833 -1.33 47.24 -56.25
CA THR A 833 -2.63 46.61 -55.87
C THR A 833 -2.84 45.08 -55.68
N ARG A 834 -3.44 44.68 -54.54
CA ARG A 834 -4.64 43.78 -54.45
C ARG A 834 -5.36 43.88 -53.08
N HIS A 835 -6.52 43.24 -52.93
CA HIS A 835 -7.54 43.52 -51.89
C HIS A 835 -7.51 42.63 -50.61
N ARG A 836 -8.07 43.19 -49.52
CA ARG A 836 -8.53 42.62 -48.22
C ARG A 836 -8.83 41.10 -48.19
N GLN A 837 -8.43 40.42 -47.10
CA GLN A 837 -9.33 40.07 -45.95
C GLN A 837 -8.62 39.47 -44.70
N ARG A 838 -9.16 39.80 -43.52
CA ARG A 838 -9.19 39.13 -42.17
C ARG A 838 -7.93 38.56 -41.47
N ASN A 839 -7.74 39.05 -40.22
CA ASN A 839 -7.20 38.40 -39.00
C ASN A 839 -5.71 37.96 -38.94
N PRO A 840 -5.11 37.74 -37.74
CA PRO A 840 -5.42 38.25 -36.38
C PRO A 840 -4.21 39.01 -35.74
N TYR A 841 -4.24 39.28 -34.42
CA TYR A 841 -3.24 40.10 -33.69
C TYR A 841 -2.54 39.31 -32.57
N ARG A 842 -1.19 39.39 -32.41
CA ARG A 842 -0.48 38.89 -31.21
C ARG A 842 0.92 39.49 -30.95
N SER A 843 1.04 40.37 -29.94
CA SER A 843 2.27 40.64 -29.13
C SER A 843 3.48 41.30 -29.85
N PRO A 844 4.63 41.66 -29.19
CA PRO A 844 4.99 41.56 -27.75
C PRO A 844 5.78 42.74 -27.08
N LYS A 845 5.63 42.92 -25.74
CA LYS A 845 6.65 43.29 -24.68
C LYS A 845 7.60 44.53 -24.87
N PRO A 846 8.53 44.91 -23.92
CA PRO A 846 8.73 44.60 -22.47
C PRO A 846 9.09 45.83 -21.54
N VAL A 847 9.48 45.54 -20.26
CA VAL A 847 10.35 46.31 -19.29
C VAL A 847 9.69 47.30 -18.28
N ALA A 848 10.24 47.38 -17.06
CA ALA A 848 9.70 47.97 -15.82
C ALA A 848 10.68 48.94 -15.08
N LYS A 849 10.24 49.62 -13.98
CA LYS A 849 11.04 49.97 -12.74
C LYS A 849 10.29 50.79 -11.65
N GLY A 850 10.71 50.66 -10.37
CA GLY A 850 10.32 51.47 -9.16
C GLY A 850 9.32 50.75 -8.22
N ARG A 851 9.45 50.59 -6.88
CA ARG A 851 10.30 51.15 -5.76
C ARG A 851 9.93 52.60 -5.35
N ILE A 852 9.85 53.05 -4.07
CA ILE A 852 10.27 52.61 -2.69
C ILE A 852 9.14 52.95 -1.65
N VAL A 853 9.19 52.87 -0.29
CA VAL A 853 10.25 52.69 0.74
C VAL A 853 10.14 51.32 1.49
N VAL A 854 9.99 51.06 2.81
CA VAL A 854 9.88 51.78 4.12
C VAL A 854 10.67 51.00 5.21
N ASN A 855 10.99 51.58 6.39
CA ASN A 855 11.83 50.98 7.45
C ASN A 855 11.12 50.75 8.80
N ALA A 856 11.51 49.72 9.57
CA ALA A 856 11.83 49.80 11.01
C ALA A 856 12.45 48.49 11.58
N SER A 857 13.45 48.59 12.45
CA SER A 857 14.00 47.55 13.36
C SER A 857 14.91 48.25 14.39
N PRO A 858 15.14 47.70 15.61
CA PRO A 858 16.45 47.09 15.89
C PRO A 858 16.48 45.98 16.97
N ALA A 859 17.62 45.27 17.06
CA ALA A 859 18.13 44.47 18.19
C ALA A 859 17.34 43.19 18.59
N ASP A 860 17.95 42.13 19.16
CA ASP A 860 19.36 41.91 19.53
C ASP A 860 19.80 40.43 19.33
N ASN A 861 21.06 40.09 19.63
CA ASN A 861 21.65 38.75 19.44
C ASN A 861 21.31 37.73 20.54
N GLU A 862 21.23 36.43 20.19
CA GLU A 862 21.99 35.37 20.88
C GLU A 862 22.14 34.08 20.04
N ASN A 863 23.12 33.23 20.37
CA ASN A 863 23.40 31.95 19.69
C ASN A 863 22.85 30.77 20.49
N PHE A 864 22.30 29.74 19.83
CA PHE A 864 22.49 28.34 20.23
C PHE A 864 22.33 27.38 19.03
N ASP A 865 22.74 26.12 19.20
CA ASP A 865 23.24 25.24 18.13
C ASP A 865 22.44 23.92 17.98
N ASN A 866 22.73 23.19 16.89
CA ASN A 866 22.32 21.82 16.51
C ASN A 866 20.98 21.62 15.77
N GLY A 867 20.98 20.63 14.86
CA GLY A 867 19.78 19.77 14.68
C GLY A 867 19.12 19.63 13.31
N ARG A 868 19.82 19.65 12.17
CA ARG A 868 19.24 19.20 10.88
C ARG A 868 20.13 18.25 10.08
N LEU A 869 19.74 16.97 10.05
CA LEU A 869 20.12 15.98 9.04
C LEU A 869 18.92 15.76 8.07
N PRO A 870 19.17 15.33 6.82
CA PRO A 870 18.14 15.22 5.79
C PRO A 870 17.35 13.89 5.84
N SER A 871 16.31 13.82 5.01
CA SER A 871 15.37 12.70 4.87
C SER A 871 16.02 11.33 4.64
N PRO A 872 15.48 10.24 5.20
CA PRO A 872 15.88 8.88 4.84
C PRO A 872 15.43 8.53 3.41
N ALA A 873 16.26 7.79 2.68
CA ALA A 873 15.95 7.33 1.33
C ALA A 873 15.00 6.12 1.35
N VAL A 874 14.00 6.11 0.47
CA VAL A 874 13.09 4.97 0.30
C VAL A 874 13.82 3.85 -0.47
N SER A 875 14.06 2.72 0.19
CA SER A 875 14.55 1.51 -0.47
C SER A 875 13.44 0.87 -1.31
N ARG A 876 13.56 0.93 -2.64
CA ARG A 876 12.63 0.28 -3.57
C ARG A 876 13.12 -1.13 -3.88
N PHE A 877 12.65 -2.12 -3.11
CA PHE A 877 12.73 -3.51 -3.54
C PHE A 877 11.87 -3.72 -4.79
N VAL A 878 12.44 -4.34 -5.82
CA VAL A 878 11.74 -4.73 -7.05
C VAL A 878 11.90 -6.23 -7.21
N HIS A 879 10.82 -6.98 -7.00
CA HIS A 879 10.74 -8.33 -7.55
C HIS A 879 10.53 -8.22 -9.06
N HIS A 880 11.30 -8.97 -9.84
CA HIS A 880 11.15 -9.04 -11.29
C HIS A 880 10.41 -10.32 -11.69
N ASP A 881 9.28 -10.16 -12.37
CA ASP A 881 8.64 -11.24 -13.12
C ASP A 881 9.59 -11.82 -14.17
N VAL A 882 9.57 -13.15 -14.32
CA VAL A 882 10.26 -13.85 -15.40
C VAL A 882 9.28 -14.11 -16.53
N THR A 883 9.52 -13.50 -17.69
CA THR A 883 8.65 -13.59 -18.86
C THR A 883 8.69 -14.99 -19.51
N GLY A 884 7.59 -15.73 -19.39
CA GLY A 884 7.37 -16.99 -20.12
C GLY A 884 6.97 -16.75 -21.59
N ILE A 885 7.63 -17.42 -22.53
CA ILE A 885 7.34 -17.31 -23.97
C ILE A 885 6.20 -18.26 -24.35
N LEU A 886 5.15 -17.73 -25.00
CA LEU A 886 4.02 -18.51 -25.51
C LEU A 886 4.40 -19.32 -26.77
N PRO A 887 4.08 -20.63 -26.83
CA PRO A 887 4.07 -21.39 -28.07
C PRO A 887 2.75 -21.17 -28.85
N GLN A 888 2.82 -21.18 -30.19
CA GLN A 888 1.63 -21.08 -31.04
C GLN A 888 0.90 -22.44 -31.18
N PRO A 889 -0.44 -22.46 -31.28
CA PRO A 889 -1.20 -23.67 -31.63
C PRO A 889 -1.10 -23.98 -33.14
N PRO A 890 -1.19 -25.27 -33.54
CA PRO A 890 -1.21 -25.66 -34.94
C PRO A 890 -2.56 -25.32 -35.61
N ALA A 891 -2.53 -25.02 -36.91
CA ALA A 891 -3.73 -24.70 -37.67
C ALA A 891 -4.57 -25.95 -38.01
N THR A 892 -5.88 -25.89 -37.75
CA THR A 892 -6.86 -26.89 -38.21
C THR A 892 -7.76 -26.31 -39.30
N THR A 893 -7.99 -27.09 -40.35
CA THR A 893 -8.76 -26.74 -41.55
C THR A 893 -10.24 -26.49 -41.26
N VAL A 894 -10.83 -25.50 -41.94
CA VAL A 894 -12.28 -25.24 -41.93
C VAL A 894 -12.90 -25.68 -43.26
N THR A 895 -13.90 -26.56 -43.20
CA THR A 895 -14.82 -26.87 -44.30
C THR A 895 -16.27 -26.64 -43.84
N PRO A 896 -17.14 -25.99 -44.64
CA PRO A 896 -18.47 -25.57 -44.18
C PRO A 896 -19.59 -26.56 -44.53
N ILE A 897 -20.47 -26.88 -43.57
CA ILE A 897 -21.72 -27.63 -43.84
C ILE A 897 -22.93 -27.00 -43.10
N ILE A 898 -23.77 -26.34 -43.89
CA ILE A 898 -25.26 -26.37 -43.97
C ILE A 898 -26.13 -26.24 -42.69
N ARG A 899 -27.20 -25.46 -42.82
CA ARG A 899 -28.26 -25.20 -41.82
C ARG A 899 -29.30 -26.34 -41.68
N SER A 900 -29.71 -26.59 -40.44
CA SER A 900 -31.11 -26.77 -39.99
C SER A 900 -31.15 -26.31 -38.51
N ARG A 901 -32.15 -25.65 -37.90
CA ARG A 901 -33.62 -25.72 -37.95
C ARG A 901 -34.19 -27.09 -37.59
N ASP A 902 -34.54 -27.28 -36.32
CA ASP A 902 -35.96 -27.09 -35.95
C ASP A 902 -36.13 -26.70 -34.47
N LYS A 903 -37.38 -26.55 -34.02
CA LYS A 903 -37.77 -26.04 -32.70
C LYS A 903 -38.23 -27.17 -31.77
N LEU A 904 -37.95 -27.04 -30.47
CA LEU A 904 -38.99 -26.83 -29.45
C LEU A 904 -38.40 -26.13 -28.23
#